data_AF-A0AAQ0AWK1-F1
#
_entry.id   AF-A0AAQ0AWK1-F1
#
_cell.length_a   1.000
_cell.length_b   1.000
_cell.length_c   1.000
_cell.angle_alpha   90.00
_cell.angle_beta   90.00
_cell.angle_gamma   90.00
#
_symmetry.space_group_name_H-M   'P 1'
#
loop_
_entity.id
_entity.type
_entity.pdbx_description
1 polymer ?
#
loop_
_entity_poly.entity_id
_entity_poly.type
_entity_poly.pdbx_seq_one_letter_code
_entity_poly.pdbx_strand_id
1 'polypeptide(L)'
;MSNEISATTESRPANDLDKLTSLFNEEIYVRTDANSIPASKFKIFDDLIEFYKSAGKIDEAKRKIEEYLSEHEDSISARYLLGILSLERGEISDSGLLKNLLESFKVASKWAIIEHITDQILKYGDQRLALKYKAEALEKLKKNKELKIVLEKLAKHDRKNPEILKKYALSILEENKEKAITYLKQAIETFAKTKDYVQLEEIWSIIVNNNHEDLQFFERIERIMLGHRERTRLVGYLYPIVEPYKQLEDWDKVIYLLKKILEHEASSNKARNELIRAYKAKYVNHSLLEDFLKMSEIGNNRKPIKVCIANFERNIVFDTNNYVLHRNWGVGKITSISPNGDSIFVDFKDKKDHKLSIQMAITSLKPLKRDHIWVKYYENKDEITELFKNNIPDFFKELLTSFNNRMLTADIKSEVSGKFLPVAEWSKWWNKAKNIIKKEPNIGFDPKKKDELVYREKAISLSEELSEKFAHQTDANKKLDIAMEALDNREDAEGAIEAFNHFYYEEEEAADPVRKIVAFLYLQTASEELGDEEIPRHLNESKIAELIKSLPVSSLIEVSTKIGNAEIKKGYVNLVRKHAHNPEEVLTGILFEVPIKVNKYVFSILEEEGKFDLLNSFIKSAGTRAKETPEVFIWVAKSILTKVWEGEWLLSSKQEERLELILKVFRMFKPLTKIEDKGTKLKNACKDILHGNDDEILREAIHAGNSEYIRKLYALYKEVPYFTDLEKERLYSLIVELKPDVAWEEDEDEDEEDDDILTRIPEGAILVTRRALNRKKEEFEHLLNVEMPENSKDIGEAQERGDLRENAEYKAAMEKQVQLQAAIKRLEAEIKSAIILDLTNVKTDKINIGVTAKLKNESTGEVVAYSILGAWDADTEKHIISYQSPLAKSLLGKKTGDSAVLNLTGAETRYTVLDISRFSLQSQEN
;
A
#
# COMPACT_ATOMS: atom_id res chain seq x y z
N MET A 1 82.75 -51.66 63.49
CA MET A 1 81.85 -51.48 64.64
C MET A 1 81.56 -49.98 64.71
N SER A 2 80.58 -49.48 63.95
CA SER A 2 79.13 -49.46 64.25
C SER A 2 78.79 -48.44 65.34
N ASN A 3 78.19 -47.29 64.99
CA ASN A 3 76.76 -47.07 65.15
C ASN A 3 76.29 -45.65 64.72
N GLU A 4 75.11 -45.67 64.09
CA GLU A 4 73.96 -44.74 64.16
C GLU A 4 74.15 -43.23 63.90
N ILE A 5 73.40 -42.72 62.89
CA ILE A 5 72.45 -41.60 63.01
C ILE A 5 71.40 -41.71 61.86
N SER A 6 70.14 -41.85 62.28
CA SER A 6 68.87 -41.39 61.70
C SER A 6 68.79 -41.02 60.21
N ALA A 7 67.96 -41.79 59.48
CA ALA A 7 67.45 -41.52 58.14
C ALA A 7 66.03 -40.90 58.19
N THR A 8 65.80 -39.85 57.38
CA THR A 8 64.56 -39.61 56.60
C THR A 8 64.78 -38.37 55.73
N THR A 9 64.85 -38.55 54.41
CA THR A 9 64.54 -37.48 53.45
C THR A 9 63.89 -38.08 52.21
N GLU A 10 62.60 -37.83 52.10
CA GLU A 10 61.72 -38.14 50.98
C GLU A 10 62.23 -37.48 49.68
N SER A 11 62.28 -38.23 48.58
CA SER A 11 62.47 -37.66 47.24
C SER A 11 61.13 -37.06 46.76
N ARG A 12 61.02 -35.73 46.79
CA ARG A 12 59.89 -34.96 46.24
C ARG A 12 59.74 -35.21 44.72
N PRO A 13 58.51 -35.29 44.18
CA PRO A 13 58.28 -35.19 42.74
C PRO A 13 58.67 -33.79 42.25
N ALA A 14 59.37 -33.70 41.11
CA ALA A 14 59.70 -32.43 40.47
C ALA A 14 58.43 -31.63 40.20
N ASN A 15 58.46 -30.32 40.44
CA ASN A 15 57.28 -29.47 40.45
C ASN A 15 56.81 -29.27 38.99
N ASP A 16 55.55 -29.57 38.65
CA ASP A 16 55.06 -29.50 37.26
C ASP A 16 55.15 -28.09 36.63
N LEU A 17 55.32 -27.06 37.47
CA LEU A 17 55.55 -25.67 37.09
C LEU A 17 57.02 -25.36 36.72
N ASP A 18 57.97 -26.27 36.94
CA ASP A 18 59.40 -26.07 36.66
C ASP A 18 59.70 -25.95 35.15
N LYS A 19 58.86 -26.54 34.30
CA LYS A 19 59.01 -26.49 32.84
C LYS A 19 58.75 -25.09 32.28
N LEU A 20 57.70 -24.39 32.73
CA LEU A 20 57.45 -22.99 32.37
C LEU A 20 58.56 -22.08 32.91
N THR A 21 59.03 -22.30 34.15
CA THR A 21 60.17 -21.53 34.70
C THR A 21 61.41 -21.69 33.85
N SER A 22 61.72 -22.93 33.44
CA SER A 22 62.88 -23.21 32.59
C SER A 22 62.76 -22.55 31.22
N LEU A 23 61.57 -22.56 30.62
CA LEU A 23 61.32 -21.92 29.33
C LEU A 23 61.53 -20.39 29.41
N PHE A 24 60.95 -19.76 30.42
CA PHE A 24 61.05 -18.31 30.60
C PHE A 24 62.45 -17.86 30.96
N ASN A 25 63.16 -18.63 31.79
CA ASN A 25 64.58 -18.38 32.05
C ASN A 25 65.41 -18.45 30.76
N GLU A 26 65.16 -19.45 29.88
CA GLU A 26 65.84 -19.54 28.59
C GLU A 26 65.57 -18.31 27.70
N GLU A 27 64.31 -17.83 27.67
CA GLU A 27 63.91 -16.66 26.88
C GLU A 27 64.50 -15.34 27.43
N ILE A 28 64.76 -15.21 28.73
CA ILE A 28 65.46 -14.05 29.32
C ILE A 28 66.91 -13.98 28.84
N TYR A 29 67.61 -15.11 28.75
CA TYR A 29 69.03 -15.16 28.36
C TYR A 29 69.24 -15.13 26.85
N VAL A 30 68.22 -15.50 26.05
CA VAL A 30 68.26 -15.51 24.58
C VAL A 30 67.34 -14.43 24.05
N ARG A 31 67.90 -13.38 23.42
CA ARG A 31 67.08 -12.34 22.78
C ARG A 31 66.24 -12.95 21.65
N THR A 32 64.98 -13.23 21.96
CA THR A 32 64.07 -13.95 21.08
C THR A 32 63.11 -12.93 20.46
N ASP A 33 63.34 -12.59 19.20
CA ASP A 33 62.46 -11.73 18.42
C ASP A 33 61.88 -12.53 17.23
N ALA A 34 60.93 -11.94 16.51
CA ALA A 34 60.26 -12.62 15.41
C ALA A 34 61.22 -13.03 14.27
N ASN A 35 62.41 -12.39 14.16
CA ASN A 35 63.41 -12.75 13.16
C ASN A 35 64.31 -13.90 13.62
N SER A 36 64.61 -13.99 14.92
CA SER A 36 65.59 -14.93 15.48
C SER A 36 65.00 -16.28 15.92
N ILE A 37 63.71 -16.34 16.26
CA ILE A 37 63.10 -17.59 16.75
C ILE A 37 62.91 -18.64 15.63
N PRO A 38 63.39 -19.89 15.81
CA PRO A 38 63.18 -20.95 14.82
C PRO A 38 61.79 -21.59 14.95
N ALA A 39 61.22 -22.04 13.82
CA ALA A 39 59.91 -22.69 13.80
C ALA A 39 59.84 -23.95 14.69
N SER A 40 60.98 -24.64 14.91
CA SER A 40 61.05 -25.82 15.77
C SER A 40 60.71 -25.53 17.24
N LYS A 41 60.86 -24.28 17.73
CA LYS A 41 60.50 -23.89 19.10
C LYS A 41 58.99 -23.96 19.35
N PHE A 42 58.16 -23.74 18.34
CA PHE A 42 56.71 -23.81 18.49
C PHE A 42 56.20 -25.22 18.80
N LYS A 43 56.91 -26.25 18.33
CA LYS A 43 56.63 -27.64 18.73
C LYS A 43 56.85 -27.85 20.23
N ILE A 44 57.89 -27.23 20.80
CA ILE A 44 58.16 -27.29 22.24
C ILE A 44 57.04 -26.57 23.01
N PHE A 45 56.52 -25.46 22.47
CA PHE A 45 55.38 -24.76 23.07
C PHE A 45 54.10 -25.62 23.02
N ASP A 46 53.81 -26.26 21.90
CA ASP A 46 52.69 -27.20 21.76
C ASP A 46 52.79 -28.36 22.75
N ASP A 47 53.98 -28.96 22.89
CA ASP A 47 54.22 -30.06 23.84
C ASP A 47 53.98 -29.62 25.30
N LEU A 48 54.26 -28.35 25.62
CA LEU A 48 53.95 -27.78 26.94
C LEU A 48 52.45 -27.57 27.13
N ILE A 49 51.74 -27.06 26.12
CA ILE A 49 50.29 -26.88 26.15
C ILE A 49 49.62 -28.23 26.40
N GLU A 50 50.00 -29.27 25.64
CA GLU A 50 49.44 -30.62 25.78
C GLU A 50 49.79 -31.25 27.13
N PHE A 51 50.99 -31.00 27.66
CA PHE A 51 51.37 -31.43 29.00
C PHE A 51 50.46 -30.83 30.09
N TYR A 52 50.25 -29.51 30.08
CA TYR A 52 49.39 -28.88 31.08
C TYR A 52 47.90 -29.21 30.88
N LYS A 53 47.48 -29.45 29.64
CA LYS A 53 46.14 -29.96 29.30
C LYS A 53 45.91 -31.35 29.87
N SER A 54 46.79 -32.31 29.56
CA SER A 54 46.69 -33.69 30.04
C SER A 54 46.84 -33.81 31.56
N ALA A 55 47.60 -32.91 32.18
CA ALA A 55 47.74 -32.84 33.64
C ALA A 55 46.54 -32.16 34.35
N GLY A 56 45.59 -31.56 33.62
CA GLY A 56 44.47 -30.81 34.21
C GLY A 56 44.89 -29.53 34.94
N LYS A 57 46.04 -28.95 34.58
CA LYS A 57 46.69 -27.81 35.27
C LYS A 57 46.68 -26.51 34.45
N ILE A 58 45.67 -26.34 33.60
CA ILE A 58 45.57 -25.18 32.67
C ILE A 58 45.53 -23.86 33.44
N ASP A 59 44.76 -23.77 34.54
CA ASP A 59 44.59 -22.51 35.27
C ASP A 59 45.87 -22.10 36.03
N GLU A 60 46.61 -23.08 36.56
CA GLU A 60 47.92 -22.84 37.19
C GLU A 60 48.96 -22.38 36.16
N ALA A 61 48.96 -22.97 34.97
CA ALA A 61 49.84 -22.59 33.88
C ALA A 61 49.52 -21.17 33.39
N LYS A 62 48.24 -20.85 33.13
CA LYS A 62 47.80 -19.51 32.71
C LYS A 62 48.25 -18.43 33.69
N ARG A 63 47.96 -18.58 34.98
CA ARG A 63 48.33 -17.59 36.02
C ARG A 63 49.84 -17.29 35.98
N LYS A 64 50.67 -18.31 35.80
CA LYS A 64 52.12 -18.16 35.72
C LYS A 64 52.58 -17.50 34.42
N ILE A 65 51.92 -17.82 33.30
CA ILE A 65 52.22 -17.18 32.01
C ILE A 65 51.80 -15.70 32.04
N GLU A 66 50.67 -15.37 32.66
CA GLU A 66 50.17 -13.99 32.85
C GLU A 66 51.12 -13.17 33.73
N GLU A 67 51.59 -13.74 34.85
CA GLU A 67 52.58 -13.11 35.73
C GLU A 67 53.85 -12.76 34.95
N TYR A 68 54.39 -13.71 34.18
CA TYR A 68 55.57 -13.48 33.35
C TYR A 68 55.32 -12.47 32.22
N LEU A 69 54.17 -12.54 31.55
CA LEU A 69 53.82 -11.62 30.47
C LEU A 69 53.65 -10.18 30.98
N SER A 70 53.25 -9.98 32.24
CA SER A 70 53.15 -8.65 32.86
C SER A 70 54.50 -7.97 33.07
N GLU A 71 55.56 -8.75 33.26
CA GLU A 71 56.93 -8.26 33.41
C GLU A 71 57.67 -8.21 32.06
N HIS A 72 57.24 -9.03 31.10
CA HIS A 72 57.86 -9.20 29.79
C HIS A 72 56.83 -9.15 28.67
N GLU A 73 56.27 -7.96 28.44
CA GLU A 73 55.15 -7.75 27.49
C GLU A 73 55.44 -8.32 26.09
N ASP A 74 56.70 -8.34 25.65
CA ASP A 74 57.15 -8.78 24.32
C ASP A 74 57.45 -10.27 24.16
N SER A 75 57.28 -11.07 25.21
CA SER A 75 57.56 -12.52 25.16
C SER A 75 56.71 -13.22 24.07
N ILE A 76 57.40 -13.85 23.13
CA ILE A 76 56.79 -14.63 22.04
C ILE A 76 56.21 -15.92 22.61
N SER A 77 56.95 -16.56 23.53
CA SER A 77 56.52 -17.82 24.12
C SER A 77 55.28 -17.65 24.99
N ALA A 78 55.24 -16.60 25.84
CA ALA A 78 54.11 -16.32 26.72
C ALA A 78 52.85 -15.90 25.93
N ARG A 79 52.97 -15.02 24.93
CA ARG A 79 51.85 -14.62 24.07
C ARG A 79 51.25 -15.82 23.32
N TYR A 80 52.09 -16.73 22.83
CA TYR A 80 51.64 -17.95 22.15
C TYR A 80 50.94 -18.93 23.11
N LEU A 81 51.60 -19.29 24.22
CA LEU A 81 51.09 -20.24 25.20
C LEU A 81 49.77 -19.76 25.82
N LEU A 82 49.73 -18.51 26.28
CA LEU A 82 48.52 -17.91 26.86
C LEU A 82 47.40 -17.85 25.82
N GLY A 83 47.72 -17.39 24.61
CA GLY A 83 46.74 -17.28 23.53
C GLY A 83 46.06 -18.60 23.18
N ILE A 84 46.82 -19.70 23.04
CA ILE A 84 46.25 -21.01 22.73
C ILE A 84 45.50 -21.61 23.93
N LEU A 85 46.02 -21.47 25.16
CA LEU A 85 45.33 -21.94 26.36
C LEU A 85 44.02 -21.18 26.64
N SER A 86 43.92 -19.90 26.27
CA SER A 86 42.67 -19.13 26.36
C SER A 86 41.60 -19.61 25.38
N LEU A 87 41.99 -20.03 24.17
CA LEU A 87 41.06 -20.61 23.19
C LEU A 87 40.43 -21.92 23.67
N GLU A 88 41.14 -22.75 24.44
CA GLU A 88 40.63 -24.02 24.99
C GLU A 88 39.45 -23.80 25.97
N ARG A 89 39.43 -22.70 26.73
CA ARG A 89 38.37 -22.38 27.70
C ARG A 89 37.16 -21.68 27.09
N GLY A 90 37.19 -21.37 25.79
CA GLY A 90 36.16 -20.55 25.15
C GLY A 90 36.21 -19.07 25.56
N GLU A 91 37.31 -18.61 26.15
CA GLU A 91 37.53 -17.20 26.50
C GLU A 91 37.89 -16.42 25.22
N ILE A 92 36.89 -15.83 24.57
CA ILE A 92 37.04 -15.11 23.29
C ILE A 92 37.81 -13.77 23.46
N SER A 93 38.04 -13.30 24.69
CA SER A 93 38.55 -11.94 24.97
C SER A 93 40.00 -11.68 24.54
N ASP A 94 40.86 -12.69 24.44
CA ASP A 94 42.31 -12.48 24.28
C ASP A 94 42.83 -12.51 22.83
N SER A 95 41.93 -12.31 21.85
CA SER A 95 42.25 -12.27 20.41
C SER A 95 43.37 -11.29 20.02
N GLY A 96 43.73 -10.34 20.89
CA GLY A 96 44.83 -9.39 20.70
C GLY A 96 46.23 -10.03 20.75
N LEU A 97 46.47 -11.02 21.62
CA LEU A 97 47.81 -11.59 21.82
C LEU A 97 48.29 -12.36 20.60
N LEU A 98 47.46 -13.26 20.08
CA LEU A 98 47.75 -14.04 18.88
C LEU A 98 47.78 -13.18 17.62
N LYS A 99 46.96 -12.12 17.55
CA LYS A 99 47.00 -11.16 16.43
C LYS A 99 48.34 -10.43 16.37
N ASN A 100 48.82 -9.89 17.50
CA ASN A 100 50.10 -9.19 17.57
C ASN A 100 51.27 -10.13 17.21
N LEU A 101 51.15 -11.40 17.64
CA LEU A 101 52.10 -12.44 17.30
C LEU A 101 52.15 -12.71 15.79
N LEU A 102 50.99 -12.94 15.16
CA LEU A 102 50.88 -13.16 13.71
C LEU A 102 51.39 -11.97 12.90
N GLU A 103 51.14 -10.74 13.34
CA GLU A 103 51.63 -9.53 12.67
C GLU A 103 53.16 -9.41 12.76
N SER A 104 53.75 -9.68 13.93
CA SER A 104 55.21 -9.62 14.07
C SER A 104 55.91 -10.65 13.17
N PHE A 105 55.37 -11.86 13.03
CA PHE A 105 55.90 -12.87 12.10
C PHE A 105 55.63 -12.55 10.64
N LYS A 106 54.53 -11.85 10.33
CA LYS A 106 54.25 -11.35 8.97
C LYS A 106 55.29 -10.32 8.55
N VAL A 107 55.62 -9.35 9.41
CA VAL A 107 56.69 -8.38 9.17
C VAL A 107 58.04 -9.09 8.99
N ALA A 108 58.32 -10.11 9.79
CA ALA A 108 59.53 -10.93 9.69
C ALA A 108 59.51 -11.94 8.51
N SER A 109 58.43 -11.99 7.71
CA SER A 109 58.24 -12.93 6.59
C SER A 109 58.40 -14.41 6.98
N LYS A 110 58.04 -14.78 8.22
CA LYS A 110 58.15 -16.15 8.75
C LYS A 110 56.87 -16.96 8.46
N TRP A 111 56.58 -17.19 7.20
CA TRP A 111 55.32 -17.80 6.76
C TRP A 111 55.06 -19.21 7.31
N ALA A 112 56.09 -20.04 7.50
CA ALA A 112 55.95 -21.37 8.10
C ALA A 112 55.54 -21.31 9.58
N ILE A 113 55.95 -20.26 10.31
CA ILE A 113 55.53 -20.03 11.71
C ILE A 113 54.08 -19.55 11.73
N ILE A 114 53.71 -18.64 10.82
CA ILE A 114 52.33 -18.18 10.66
C ILE A 114 51.40 -19.35 10.34
N GLU A 115 51.78 -20.22 9.41
CA GLU A 115 51.04 -21.44 9.08
C GLU A 115 50.83 -22.30 10.34
N HIS A 116 51.89 -22.57 11.09
CA HIS A 116 51.82 -23.38 12.32
C HIS A 116 50.91 -22.75 13.39
N ILE A 117 51.07 -21.45 13.69
CA ILE A 117 50.22 -20.76 14.67
C ILE A 117 48.76 -20.80 14.23
N THR A 118 48.48 -20.53 12.95
CA THR A 118 47.11 -20.57 12.45
C THR A 118 46.51 -21.97 12.44
N ASP A 119 47.30 -23.03 12.21
CA ASP A 119 46.84 -24.42 12.37
C ASP A 119 46.37 -24.71 13.79
N GLN A 120 47.10 -24.21 14.79
CA GLN A 120 46.77 -24.40 16.20
C GLN A 120 45.51 -23.63 16.59
N ILE A 121 45.37 -22.39 16.13
CA ILE A 121 44.15 -21.59 16.34
C ILE A 121 42.93 -22.28 15.74
N LEU A 122 43.05 -22.81 14.52
CA LEU A 122 41.92 -23.39 13.78
C LEU A 122 41.46 -24.75 14.33
N LYS A 123 42.18 -25.36 15.28
CA LYS A 123 41.69 -26.52 16.04
C LYS A 123 40.49 -26.16 16.93
N TYR A 124 40.36 -24.90 17.31
CA TYR A 124 39.35 -24.38 18.23
C TYR A 124 38.18 -23.67 17.54
N GLY A 125 38.14 -23.68 16.20
CA GLY A 125 37.07 -23.10 15.40
C GLY A 125 37.59 -22.30 14.21
N ASP A 126 36.69 -22.03 13.25
CA ASP A 126 37.02 -21.29 12.03
C ASP A 126 37.11 -19.77 12.28
N GLN A 127 38.17 -19.33 12.95
CA GLN A 127 38.39 -17.90 13.18
C GLN A 127 38.81 -17.17 11.90
N ARG A 128 38.03 -16.16 11.49
CA ARG A 128 38.25 -15.37 10.25
C ARG A 128 39.66 -14.80 10.14
N LEU A 129 40.22 -14.27 11.23
CA LEU A 129 41.56 -13.68 11.24
C LEU A 129 42.63 -14.75 10.95
N ALA A 130 42.56 -15.89 11.64
CA ALA A 130 43.50 -17.00 11.45
C ALA A 130 43.42 -17.58 10.03
N LEU A 131 42.21 -17.74 9.48
CA LEU A 131 42.03 -18.17 8.10
C LEU A 131 42.68 -17.19 7.09
N LYS A 132 42.61 -15.87 7.31
CA LYS A 132 43.26 -14.87 6.43
C LYS A 132 44.78 -14.98 6.45
N TYR A 133 45.39 -15.01 7.64
CA TYR A 133 46.84 -15.19 7.76
C TYR A 133 47.29 -16.55 7.23
N LYS A 134 46.49 -17.62 7.41
CA LYS A 134 46.76 -18.94 6.85
C LYS A 134 46.73 -18.91 5.32
N ALA A 135 45.73 -18.28 4.71
CA ALA A 135 45.67 -18.14 3.25
C ALA A 135 46.89 -17.40 2.69
N GLU A 136 47.29 -16.30 3.32
CA GLU A 136 48.48 -15.54 2.92
C GLU A 136 49.77 -16.37 3.08
N ALA A 137 49.91 -17.09 4.19
CA ALA A 137 51.04 -18.00 4.41
C ALA A 137 51.11 -19.11 3.36
N LEU A 138 49.99 -19.79 3.08
CA LEU A 138 49.92 -20.85 2.08
C LEU A 138 50.20 -20.35 0.66
N GLU A 139 49.78 -19.12 0.33
CA GLU A 139 50.09 -18.45 -0.94
C GLU A 139 51.60 -18.20 -1.07
N LYS A 140 52.24 -17.67 -0.02
CA LYS A 140 53.69 -17.42 0.01
C LYS A 140 54.51 -18.72 0.02
N LEU A 141 53.98 -19.78 0.63
CA LEU A 141 54.58 -21.12 0.66
C LEU A 141 54.26 -21.94 -0.60
N LYS A 142 53.45 -21.43 -1.53
CA LYS A 142 53.02 -22.09 -2.78
C LYS A 142 52.29 -23.43 -2.56
N LYS A 143 51.55 -23.55 -1.45
CA LYS A 143 50.77 -24.75 -1.08
C LYS A 143 49.34 -24.67 -1.64
N ASN A 144 49.20 -24.77 -2.96
CA ASN A 144 47.93 -24.49 -3.67
C ASN A 144 46.74 -25.38 -3.26
N LYS A 145 46.98 -26.68 -2.97
CA LYS A 145 45.91 -27.61 -2.54
C LYS A 145 45.30 -27.22 -1.20
N GLU A 146 46.15 -26.88 -0.23
CA GLU A 146 45.72 -26.46 1.10
C GLU A 146 45.11 -25.05 1.06
N LEU A 147 45.69 -24.16 0.24
CA LEU A 147 45.18 -22.79 0.03
C LEU A 147 43.72 -22.82 -0.42
N LYS A 148 43.37 -23.70 -1.36
CA LYS A 148 42.00 -23.84 -1.86
C LYS A 148 40.99 -24.19 -0.76
N ILE A 149 41.35 -25.08 0.16
CA ILE A 149 40.49 -25.47 1.29
C ILE A 149 40.26 -24.27 2.21
N VAL A 150 41.31 -23.49 2.48
CA VAL A 150 41.22 -22.28 3.31
C VAL A 150 40.41 -21.19 2.60
N LEU A 151 40.60 -21.00 1.30
CA LEU A 151 39.83 -20.07 0.48
C LEU A 151 38.34 -20.42 0.44
N GLU A 152 37.98 -21.71 0.41
CA GLU A 152 36.58 -22.13 0.52
C GLU A 152 35.97 -21.72 1.85
N LYS A 153 36.67 -21.97 2.97
CA LYS A 153 36.21 -21.55 4.29
C LYS A 153 36.07 -20.04 4.38
N LEU A 154 37.05 -19.29 3.88
CA LEU A 154 37.01 -17.83 3.84
C LEU A 154 35.87 -17.29 2.97
N ALA A 155 35.61 -17.89 1.81
CA ALA A 155 34.51 -17.48 0.93
C ALA A 155 33.12 -17.73 1.56
N LYS A 156 32.99 -18.76 2.42
CA LYS A 156 31.77 -19.02 3.18
C LYS A 156 31.57 -18.02 4.33
N HIS A 157 32.63 -17.71 5.07
CA HIS A 157 32.61 -16.84 6.26
C HIS A 157 32.68 -15.32 5.94
N ASP A 158 33.30 -14.94 4.82
CA ASP A 158 33.59 -13.54 4.45
C ASP A 158 33.09 -13.25 3.03
N ARG A 159 31.77 -13.42 2.81
CA ARG A 159 31.10 -13.15 1.52
C ARG A 159 31.22 -11.70 1.04
N LYS A 160 31.71 -10.78 1.88
CA LYS A 160 31.89 -9.36 1.53
C LYS A 160 33.26 -9.04 0.96
N ASN A 161 34.22 -9.97 1.01
CA ASN A 161 35.58 -9.71 0.53
C ASN A 161 35.76 -10.18 -0.94
N PRO A 162 35.74 -9.26 -1.93
CA PRO A 162 35.71 -9.63 -3.34
C PRO A 162 37.00 -10.29 -3.82
N GLU A 163 38.14 -9.96 -3.22
CA GLU A 163 39.44 -10.56 -3.54
C GLU A 163 39.48 -12.04 -3.18
N ILE A 164 38.97 -12.39 -2.00
CA ILE A 164 38.88 -13.78 -1.55
C ILE A 164 37.93 -14.56 -2.46
N LEU A 165 36.77 -13.98 -2.77
CA LEU A 165 35.79 -14.60 -3.67
C LEU A 165 36.38 -14.85 -5.06
N LYS A 166 37.06 -13.85 -5.63
CA LYS A 166 37.75 -13.95 -6.91
C LYS A 166 38.82 -15.05 -6.89
N LYS A 167 39.73 -15.03 -5.91
CA LYS A 167 40.80 -16.04 -5.78
C LYS A 167 40.23 -17.45 -5.64
N TYR A 168 39.24 -17.64 -4.78
CA TYR A 168 38.59 -18.93 -4.61
C TYR A 168 37.92 -19.40 -5.90
N ALA A 169 37.14 -18.53 -6.53
CA ALA A 169 36.41 -18.87 -7.75
C ALA A 169 37.33 -19.26 -8.90
N LEU A 170 38.43 -18.53 -9.10
CA LEU A 170 39.43 -18.88 -10.11
C LEU A 170 40.11 -20.24 -9.82
N SER A 171 40.32 -20.57 -8.53
CA SER A 171 40.91 -21.86 -8.14
C SER A 171 40.00 -23.08 -8.36
N ILE A 172 38.70 -22.85 -8.60
CA ILE A 172 37.71 -23.91 -8.81
C ILE A 172 37.07 -23.85 -10.20
N LEU A 173 37.49 -22.92 -11.07
CA LEU A 173 36.83 -22.66 -12.35
C LEU A 173 36.80 -23.88 -13.28
N GLU A 174 37.89 -24.66 -13.32
CA GLU A 174 37.98 -25.88 -14.11
C GLU A 174 37.26 -27.09 -13.48
N GLU A 175 37.12 -27.11 -12.15
CA GLU A 175 36.53 -28.23 -11.41
C GLU A 175 35.02 -28.10 -11.23
N ASN A 176 34.55 -26.89 -10.91
CA ASN A 176 33.14 -26.57 -10.69
C ASN A 176 32.84 -25.17 -11.21
N LYS A 177 32.57 -25.11 -12.52
CA LYS A 177 32.27 -23.89 -13.25
C LYS A 177 31.06 -23.15 -12.67
N GLU A 178 29.97 -23.84 -12.33
CA GLU A 178 28.76 -23.18 -11.79
C GLU A 178 29.05 -22.47 -10.47
N LYS A 179 29.69 -23.16 -9.51
CA LYS A 179 30.07 -22.57 -8.22
C LYS A 179 31.06 -21.43 -8.40
N ALA A 180 32.03 -21.56 -9.32
CA ALA A 180 32.97 -20.48 -9.66
C ALA A 180 32.25 -19.22 -10.15
N ILE A 181 31.31 -19.38 -11.09
CA ILE A 181 30.55 -18.26 -11.65
C ILE A 181 29.74 -17.53 -10.58
N THR A 182 29.12 -18.24 -9.63
CA THR A 182 28.39 -17.60 -8.52
C THR A 182 29.29 -16.69 -7.69
N TYR A 183 30.48 -17.15 -7.32
CA TYR A 183 31.42 -16.33 -6.54
C TYR A 183 32.05 -15.20 -7.36
N LEU A 184 32.35 -15.41 -8.65
CA LEU A 184 32.82 -14.35 -9.54
C LEU A 184 31.77 -13.24 -9.72
N LYS A 185 30.49 -13.58 -9.84
CA LYS A 185 29.40 -12.59 -9.89
C LYS A 185 29.36 -11.71 -8.63
N GLN A 186 29.47 -12.34 -7.45
CA GLN A 186 29.53 -11.61 -6.17
C GLN A 186 30.76 -10.69 -6.09
N ALA A 187 31.91 -11.17 -6.56
CA ALA A 187 33.14 -10.39 -6.63
C ALA A 187 32.99 -9.18 -7.56
N ILE A 188 32.50 -9.37 -8.80
CA ILE A 188 32.26 -8.31 -9.78
C ILE A 188 31.30 -7.25 -9.24
N GLU A 189 30.20 -7.68 -8.61
CA GLU A 189 29.22 -6.73 -8.05
C GLU A 189 29.85 -5.85 -6.97
N THR A 190 30.68 -6.46 -6.12
CA THR A 190 31.39 -5.75 -5.06
C THR A 190 32.47 -4.84 -5.64
N PHE A 191 33.27 -5.29 -6.62
CA PHE A 191 34.26 -4.46 -7.32
C PHE A 191 33.62 -3.27 -8.03
N ALA A 192 32.46 -3.47 -8.69
CA ALA A 192 31.71 -2.38 -9.29
C ALA A 192 31.25 -1.36 -8.24
N LYS A 193 30.78 -1.82 -7.08
CA LYS A 193 30.38 -0.97 -5.94
C LYS A 193 31.55 -0.20 -5.32
N THR A 194 32.73 -0.82 -5.22
CA THR A 194 33.94 -0.17 -4.67
C THR A 194 34.75 0.61 -5.69
N LYS A 195 34.32 0.65 -6.97
CA LYS A 195 34.99 1.30 -8.11
C LYS A 195 36.35 0.70 -8.46
N ASP A 196 36.58 -0.56 -8.10
CA ASP A 196 37.78 -1.29 -8.48
C ASP A 196 37.59 -1.93 -9.87
N TYR A 197 37.63 -1.09 -10.90
CA TYR A 197 37.39 -1.53 -12.28
C TYR A 197 38.52 -2.37 -12.86
N VAL A 198 39.73 -2.27 -12.30
CA VAL A 198 40.87 -3.09 -12.71
C VAL A 198 40.58 -4.55 -12.37
N GLN A 199 40.20 -4.82 -11.12
CA GLN A 199 39.89 -6.18 -10.66
C GLN A 199 38.67 -6.76 -11.36
N LEU A 200 37.68 -5.92 -11.69
CA LEU A 200 36.48 -6.28 -12.45
C LEU A 200 36.83 -6.69 -13.89
N GLU A 201 37.65 -5.90 -14.59
CA GLU A 201 38.04 -6.15 -15.99
C GLU A 201 38.73 -7.50 -16.17
N GLU A 202 39.58 -7.90 -15.22
CA GLU A 202 40.28 -9.18 -15.25
C GLU A 202 39.35 -10.41 -15.31
N ILE A 203 38.15 -10.30 -14.75
CA ILE A 203 37.18 -11.41 -14.67
C ILE A 203 35.92 -11.21 -15.50
N TRP A 204 35.76 -10.06 -16.17
CA TRP A 204 34.59 -9.75 -16.98
C TRP A 204 34.43 -10.70 -18.17
N SER A 205 35.51 -10.91 -18.93
CA SER A 205 35.52 -11.81 -20.10
C SER A 205 35.21 -13.26 -19.71
N ILE A 206 35.64 -13.68 -18.51
CA ILE A 206 35.34 -15.01 -17.97
C ILE A 206 33.83 -15.15 -17.77
N ILE A 207 33.17 -14.17 -17.15
CA ILE A 207 31.71 -14.21 -16.97
C ILE A 207 30.98 -14.18 -18.31
N VAL A 208 31.37 -13.32 -19.24
CA VAL A 208 30.73 -13.25 -20.56
C VAL A 208 30.82 -14.59 -21.30
N ASN A 209 32.00 -15.20 -21.35
CA ASN A 209 32.19 -16.46 -22.08
C ASN A 209 31.47 -17.65 -21.43
N ASN A 210 31.29 -17.61 -20.11
CA ASN A 210 30.75 -18.74 -19.36
C ASN A 210 29.29 -18.58 -18.93
N ASN A 211 28.73 -17.36 -19.00
CA ASN A 211 27.41 -17.02 -18.48
C ASN A 211 26.80 -15.75 -19.13
N HIS A 212 26.98 -15.55 -20.44
CA HIS A 212 26.38 -14.40 -21.15
C HIS A 212 24.85 -14.36 -21.11
N GLU A 213 24.19 -15.49 -20.85
CA GLU A 213 22.72 -15.62 -20.79
C GLU A 213 22.07 -14.90 -19.60
N ASP A 214 22.80 -14.66 -18.50
CA ASP A 214 22.28 -13.95 -17.33
C ASP A 214 22.28 -12.43 -17.54
N LEU A 215 21.36 -11.95 -18.39
CA LEU A 215 21.18 -10.53 -18.67
C LEU A 215 20.83 -9.72 -17.41
N GLN A 216 20.13 -10.32 -16.45
CA GLN A 216 19.77 -9.65 -15.19
C GLN A 216 21.02 -9.28 -14.37
N PHE A 217 22.03 -10.14 -14.36
CA PHE A 217 23.31 -9.83 -13.74
C PHE A 217 23.99 -8.63 -14.41
N PHE A 218 24.09 -8.61 -15.74
CA PHE A 218 24.70 -7.50 -16.46
C PHE A 218 23.95 -6.17 -16.25
N GLU A 219 22.62 -6.20 -16.17
CA GLU A 219 21.78 -5.04 -15.86
C GLU A 219 21.95 -4.54 -14.42
N ARG A 220 22.26 -5.42 -13.45
CA ARG A 220 22.64 -4.99 -12.09
C ARG A 220 23.96 -4.22 -12.13
N ILE A 221 24.96 -4.72 -12.85
CA ILE A 221 26.25 -4.01 -13.02
C ILE A 221 26.06 -2.69 -13.76
N GLU A 222 25.23 -2.66 -14.82
CA GLU A 222 24.87 -1.43 -15.53
C GLU A 222 24.35 -0.36 -14.55
N ARG A 223 23.39 -0.70 -13.68
CA ARG A 223 22.81 0.22 -12.70
C ARG A 223 23.86 0.77 -11.73
N ILE A 224 24.77 -0.09 -11.23
CA ILE A 224 25.85 0.32 -10.31
C ILE A 224 26.79 1.31 -11.01
N MET A 225 27.23 0.99 -12.24
CA MET A 225 28.14 1.83 -13.03
C MET A 225 27.52 3.18 -13.38
N LEU A 226 26.22 3.21 -13.71
CA LEU A 226 25.47 4.45 -13.96
C LEU A 226 25.37 5.32 -12.70
N GLY A 227 25.17 4.71 -11.53
CA GLY A 227 25.22 5.40 -10.24
C GLY A 227 26.56 6.09 -9.99
N HIS A 228 27.65 5.51 -10.49
CA HIS A 228 29.00 6.08 -10.43
C HIS A 228 29.35 7.01 -11.58
N ARG A 229 28.43 7.25 -12.52
CA ARG A 229 28.61 8.09 -13.73
C ARG A 229 29.68 7.56 -14.71
N GLU A 230 29.96 6.27 -14.70
CA GLU A 230 31.00 5.60 -15.50
C GLU A 230 30.49 5.10 -16.86
N ARG A 231 29.90 6.00 -17.65
CA ARG A 231 29.23 5.64 -18.92
C ARG A 231 30.19 5.08 -19.98
N THR A 232 31.39 5.64 -20.09
CA THR A 232 32.37 5.22 -21.11
C THR A 232 32.86 3.79 -20.87
N ARG A 233 33.17 3.43 -19.62
CA ARG A 233 33.57 2.06 -19.25
C ARG A 233 32.43 1.07 -19.43
N LEU A 234 31.22 1.46 -19.01
CA LEU A 234 30.02 0.64 -19.19
C LEU A 234 29.82 0.23 -20.65
N VAL A 235 29.96 1.17 -21.60
CA VAL A 235 29.88 0.86 -23.04
C VAL A 235 30.94 -0.17 -23.45
N GLY A 236 32.17 -0.03 -22.94
CA GLY A 236 33.24 -1.01 -23.14
C GLY A 236 32.87 -2.42 -22.65
N TYR A 237 32.14 -2.54 -21.55
CA TYR A 237 31.68 -3.82 -20.98
C TYR A 237 30.48 -4.43 -21.72
N LEU A 238 29.64 -3.61 -22.35
CA LEU A 238 28.49 -4.08 -23.13
C LEU A 238 28.90 -4.71 -24.46
N TYR A 239 29.94 -4.20 -25.13
CA TYR A 239 30.39 -4.73 -26.43
C TYR A 239 30.75 -6.23 -26.39
N PRO A 240 31.54 -6.74 -25.43
CA PRO A 240 31.85 -8.16 -25.31
C PRO A 240 30.61 -9.05 -25.17
N ILE A 241 29.51 -8.54 -24.59
CA ILE A 241 28.27 -9.30 -24.40
C ILE A 241 27.53 -9.47 -25.74
N VAL A 242 27.69 -8.55 -26.70
CA VAL A 242 27.04 -8.64 -28.02
C VAL A 242 27.55 -9.83 -28.83
N GLU A 243 28.84 -10.16 -28.71
CA GLU A 243 29.52 -11.10 -29.60
C GLU A 243 29.00 -12.55 -29.50
N PRO A 244 28.78 -13.14 -28.31
CA PRO A 244 28.16 -14.46 -28.20
C PRO A 244 26.80 -14.55 -28.91
N TYR A 245 25.93 -13.55 -28.73
CA TYR A 245 24.61 -13.54 -29.36
C TYR A 245 24.67 -13.38 -30.87
N LYS A 246 25.67 -12.66 -31.38
CA LYS A 246 25.92 -12.54 -32.81
C LYS A 246 26.36 -13.86 -33.43
N GLN A 247 27.20 -14.63 -32.73
CA GLN A 247 27.63 -15.97 -33.17
C GLN A 247 26.48 -16.97 -33.16
N LEU A 248 25.54 -16.82 -32.23
CA LEU A 248 24.32 -17.62 -32.14
C LEU A 248 23.21 -17.16 -33.11
N GLU A 249 23.45 -16.09 -33.89
CA GLU A 249 22.44 -15.43 -34.74
C GLU A 249 21.16 -15.01 -33.99
N ASP A 250 21.27 -14.77 -32.68
CA ASP A 250 20.17 -14.24 -31.87
C ASP A 250 20.07 -12.72 -32.07
N TRP A 251 19.51 -12.34 -33.20
CA TRP A 251 19.42 -10.95 -33.63
C TRP A 251 18.57 -10.09 -32.68
N ASP A 252 17.61 -10.68 -31.96
CA ASP A 252 16.81 -9.97 -30.97
C ASP A 252 17.68 -9.48 -29.80
N LYS A 253 18.51 -10.36 -29.23
CA LYS A 253 19.42 -9.99 -28.15
C LYS A 253 20.54 -9.07 -28.63
N VAL A 254 21.04 -9.26 -29.86
CA VAL A 254 22.00 -8.35 -30.49
C VAL A 254 21.42 -6.93 -30.62
N ILE A 255 20.20 -6.80 -31.14
CA ILE A 255 19.50 -5.51 -31.27
C ILE A 255 19.29 -4.88 -29.89
N TYR A 256 18.84 -5.66 -28.89
CA TYR A 256 18.66 -5.19 -27.52
C TYR A 256 19.93 -4.55 -26.95
N LEU A 257 21.07 -5.27 -27.01
CA LEU A 257 22.35 -4.80 -26.49
C LEU A 257 22.92 -3.61 -27.28
N LEU A 258 22.75 -3.59 -28.61
CA LEU A 258 23.17 -2.45 -29.44
C LEU A 258 22.34 -1.20 -29.14
N LYS A 259 21.04 -1.33 -28.88
CA LYS A 259 20.19 -0.22 -28.42
C LYS A 259 20.68 0.31 -27.08
N LYS A 260 21.01 -0.56 -26.12
CA LYS A 260 21.62 -0.19 -24.83
C LYS A 260 22.94 0.58 -25.00
N ILE A 261 23.83 0.11 -25.88
CA ILE A 261 25.07 0.83 -26.21
C ILE A 261 24.76 2.23 -26.75
N LEU A 262 23.81 2.35 -27.67
CA LEU A 262 23.41 3.63 -28.29
C LEU A 262 22.66 4.58 -27.34
N GLU A 263 22.09 4.08 -26.24
CA GLU A 263 21.54 4.92 -25.17
C GLU A 263 22.64 5.69 -24.42
N HIS A 264 23.81 5.05 -24.26
CA HIS A 264 24.95 5.63 -23.56
C HIS A 264 25.93 6.34 -24.51
N GLU A 265 26.01 5.90 -25.77
CA GLU A 265 26.90 6.43 -26.82
C GLU A 265 26.14 6.66 -28.15
N ALA A 266 25.22 7.62 -28.19
CA ALA A 266 24.32 7.86 -29.33
C ALA A 266 25.01 8.25 -30.66
N SER A 267 26.24 8.77 -30.59
CA SER A 267 27.05 9.16 -31.76
C SER A 267 27.90 8.01 -32.32
N SER A 268 27.84 6.81 -31.72
CA SER A 268 28.67 5.67 -32.12
C SER A 268 28.30 5.16 -33.52
N ASN A 269 29.10 5.53 -34.52
CA ASN A 269 28.93 5.01 -35.89
C ASN A 269 29.08 3.48 -35.94
N LYS A 270 29.95 2.91 -35.09
CA LYS A 270 30.13 1.46 -34.97
C LYS A 270 28.83 0.78 -34.55
N ALA A 271 28.22 1.21 -33.44
CA ALA A 271 26.98 0.61 -32.95
C ALA A 271 25.79 0.86 -33.90
N ARG A 272 25.69 2.04 -34.54
CA ARG A 272 24.66 2.32 -35.54
C ARG A 272 24.75 1.39 -36.76
N ASN A 273 25.96 1.16 -37.27
CA ASN A 273 26.17 0.27 -38.41
C ASN A 273 25.92 -1.19 -38.07
N GLU A 274 26.36 -1.64 -36.88
CA GLU A 274 26.04 -2.98 -36.39
C GLU A 274 24.53 -3.16 -36.18
N LEU A 275 23.81 -2.12 -35.73
CA LEU A 275 22.36 -2.19 -35.57
C LEU A 275 21.65 -2.34 -36.93
N ILE A 276 22.10 -1.62 -37.96
CA ILE A 276 21.58 -1.78 -39.33
C ILE A 276 21.83 -3.22 -39.83
N ARG A 277 23.02 -3.77 -39.60
CA ARG A 277 23.35 -5.16 -39.98
C ARG A 277 22.44 -6.16 -39.26
N ALA A 278 22.22 -5.98 -37.97
CA ALA A 278 21.33 -6.83 -37.19
C ALA A 278 19.88 -6.75 -37.68
N TYR A 279 19.37 -5.56 -38.02
CA TYR A 279 18.05 -5.43 -38.65
C TYR A 279 17.96 -6.09 -40.02
N LYS A 280 18.99 -5.97 -40.86
CA LYS A 280 19.02 -6.63 -42.16
C LYS A 280 19.00 -8.15 -42.04
N ALA A 281 19.75 -8.70 -41.08
CA ALA A 281 19.76 -10.13 -40.82
C ALA A 281 18.43 -10.62 -40.25
N LYS A 282 17.86 -9.89 -39.29
CA LYS A 282 16.56 -10.23 -38.67
C LYS A 282 15.39 -10.22 -39.66
N TYR A 283 15.34 -9.22 -40.54
CA TYR A 283 14.20 -8.98 -41.43
C TYR A 283 14.53 -9.30 -42.89
N VAL A 284 15.41 -10.28 -43.15
CA VAL A 284 15.91 -10.60 -44.50
C VAL A 284 14.81 -10.89 -45.53
N ASN A 285 13.67 -11.42 -45.09
CA ASN A 285 12.52 -11.75 -45.94
C ASN A 285 11.46 -10.63 -46.03
N HIS A 286 11.70 -9.47 -45.43
CA HIS A 286 10.70 -8.41 -45.34
C HIS A 286 10.62 -7.58 -46.63
N SER A 287 9.41 -7.46 -47.19
CA SER A 287 9.18 -6.91 -48.53
C SER A 287 9.67 -5.45 -48.72
N LEU A 288 9.60 -4.62 -47.67
CA LEU A 288 9.99 -3.20 -47.69
C LEU A 288 11.20 -2.86 -46.80
N LEU A 289 12.08 -3.84 -46.49
CA LEU A 289 13.17 -3.66 -45.53
C LEU A 289 14.10 -2.47 -45.87
N GLU A 290 14.60 -2.42 -47.11
CA GLU A 290 15.57 -1.40 -47.51
C GLU A 290 14.95 0.01 -47.52
N ASP A 291 13.66 0.13 -47.85
CA ASP A 291 12.96 1.41 -47.87
C ASP A 291 12.72 1.91 -46.45
N PHE A 292 12.28 1.04 -45.52
CA PHE A 292 12.16 1.42 -44.12
C PHE A 292 13.49 1.72 -43.44
N LEU A 293 14.57 1.02 -43.79
CA LEU A 293 15.91 1.38 -43.32
C LEU A 293 16.34 2.76 -43.82
N LYS A 294 16.09 3.10 -45.10
CA LYS A 294 16.36 4.45 -45.63
C LYS A 294 15.53 5.52 -44.93
N MET A 295 14.22 5.30 -44.79
CA MET A 295 13.30 6.23 -44.13
C MET A 295 13.64 6.47 -42.66
N SER A 296 14.22 5.48 -41.98
CA SER A 296 14.59 5.58 -40.56
C SER A 296 15.77 6.51 -40.27
N GLU A 297 16.65 6.74 -41.25
CA GLU A 297 17.90 7.49 -41.08
C GLU A 297 18.83 6.98 -39.95
N ILE A 298 18.78 5.69 -39.56
CA ILE A 298 19.61 5.15 -38.46
C ILE A 298 21.12 5.44 -38.64
N GLY A 299 21.61 5.38 -39.89
CA GLY A 299 23.01 5.69 -40.22
C GLY A 299 23.37 7.17 -40.16
N ASN A 300 22.39 8.07 -40.05
CA ASN A 300 22.63 9.52 -39.99
C ASN A 300 23.01 9.95 -38.57
N ASN A 301 24.29 10.17 -38.33
CA ASN A 301 24.82 10.56 -37.01
C ASN A 301 24.35 11.94 -36.51
N ARG A 302 23.79 12.79 -37.38
CA ARG A 302 23.21 14.09 -37.01
C ARG A 302 21.80 13.97 -36.45
N LYS A 303 21.12 12.84 -36.69
CA LYS A 303 19.76 12.60 -36.23
C LYS A 303 19.76 11.88 -34.88
N PRO A 304 18.81 12.20 -33.98
CA PRO A 304 18.66 11.49 -32.71
C PRO A 304 18.36 10.00 -32.92
N ILE A 305 19.29 9.14 -32.48
CA ILE A 305 19.22 7.69 -32.75
C ILE A 305 17.93 7.04 -32.23
N LYS A 306 17.42 7.48 -31.08
CA LYS A 306 16.16 6.96 -30.51
C LYS A 306 14.97 7.18 -31.46
N VAL A 307 14.92 8.35 -32.12
CA VAL A 307 13.86 8.67 -33.10
C VAL A 307 14.02 7.81 -34.35
N CYS A 308 15.25 7.66 -34.83
CA CYS A 308 15.55 6.81 -35.99
C CYS A 308 15.12 5.35 -35.76
N ILE A 309 15.46 4.79 -34.60
CA ILE A 309 15.09 3.41 -34.24
C ILE A 309 13.58 3.27 -34.12
N ALA A 310 12.91 4.18 -33.41
CA ALA A 310 11.46 4.15 -33.26
C ALA A 310 10.73 4.23 -34.61
N ASN A 311 11.23 5.07 -35.53
CA ASN A 311 10.68 5.16 -36.88
C ASN A 311 10.83 3.86 -37.66
N PHE A 312 12.00 3.21 -37.58
CA PHE A 312 12.20 1.90 -38.20
C PHE A 312 11.27 0.84 -37.62
N GLU A 313 11.29 0.66 -36.30
CA GLU A 313 10.54 -0.39 -35.61
C GLU A 313 9.02 -0.23 -35.73
N ARG A 314 8.53 1.01 -35.84
CA ARG A 314 7.11 1.28 -36.12
C ARG A 314 6.70 0.90 -37.54
N ASN A 315 7.60 1.03 -38.50
CA ASN A 315 7.27 0.84 -39.92
C ASN A 315 7.52 -0.60 -40.38
N ILE A 316 8.55 -1.27 -39.87
CA ILE A 316 8.96 -2.64 -40.26
C ILE A 316 7.92 -3.73 -39.93
N VAL A 317 6.81 -3.37 -39.28
CA VAL A 317 5.69 -4.27 -39.00
C VAL A 317 4.67 -4.31 -40.15
N PHE A 318 4.75 -3.40 -41.12
CA PHE A 318 3.90 -3.39 -42.31
C PHE A 318 4.47 -4.30 -43.41
N ASP A 319 4.14 -5.59 -43.33
CA ASP A 319 4.51 -6.60 -44.31
C ASP A 319 3.33 -7.51 -44.67
N THR A 320 3.46 -8.26 -45.76
CA THR A 320 2.49 -9.30 -46.14
C THR A 320 2.31 -10.32 -45.02
N ASN A 321 1.06 -10.79 -44.84
CA ASN A 321 0.66 -11.70 -43.78
C ASN A 321 0.80 -11.18 -42.33
N ASN A 322 0.99 -9.88 -42.15
CA ASN A 322 0.87 -9.24 -40.84
C ASN A 322 -0.54 -8.69 -40.62
N TYR A 323 -0.90 -8.50 -39.34
CA TYR A 323 -2.20 -8.01 -38.94
C TYR A 323 -2.13 -6.57 -38.46
N VAL A 324 -3.20 -5.83 -38.68
CA VAL A 324 -3.34 -4.42 -38.36
C VAL A 324 -4.72 -4.16 -37.77
N LEU A 325 -4.85 -3.13 -36.95
CA LEU A 325 -6.09 -2.67 -36.35
C LEU A 325 -6.38 -1.26 -36.86
N HIS A 326 -7.55 -1.09 -37.46
CA HIS A 326 -8.10 0.21 -37.80
C HIS A 326 -9.18 0.60 -36.79
N ARG A 327 -9.23 1.89 -36.38
CA ARG A 327 -10.18 2.40 -35.37
C ARG A 327 -11.64 2.04 -35.69
N ASN A 328 -12.01 2.11 -36.97
CA ASN A 328 -13.40 1.90 -37.41
C ASN A 328 -13.65 0.56 -38.12
N TRP A 329 -12.61 -0.09 -38.66
CA TRP A 329 -12.77 -1.31 -39.48
C TRP A 329 -12.31 -2.57 -38.74
N GLY A 330 -11.82 -2.42 -37.51
CA GLY A 330 -11.34 -3.52 -36.70
C GLY A 330 -10.05 -4.12 -37.24
N VAL A 331 -9.84 -5.40 -36.94
CA VAL A 331 -8.64 -6.14 -37.36
C VAL A 331 -8.71 -6.43 -38.85
N GLY A 332 -7.57 -6.25 -39.53
CA GLY A 332 -7.37 -6.64 -40.92
C GLY A 332 -6.02 -7.30 -41.15
N LYS A 333 -5.90 -8.05 -42.24
CA LYS A 333 -4.69 -8.76 -42.65
C LYS A 333 -4.11 -8.12 -43.91
N ILE A 334 -2.82 -7.80 -43.91
CA ILE A 334 -2.14 -7.29 -45.10
C ILE A 334 -1.93 -8.47 -46.06
N THR A 335 -2.59 -8.42 -47.22
CA THR A 335 -2.58 -9.51 -48.21
C THR A 335 -1.45 -9.37 -49.21
N SER A 336 -1.20 -8.15 -49.68
CA SER A 336 -0.17 -7.86 -50.67
C SER A 336 0.34 -6.42 -50.56
N ILE A 337 1.46 -6.16 -51.22
CA ILE A 337 2.10 -4.84 -51.34
C ILE A 337 2.27 -4.57 -52.84
N SER A 338 2.09 -3.32 -53.26
CA SER A 338 2.28 -2.94 -54.66
C SER A 338 3.73 -3.20 -55.13
N PRO A 339 3.97 -3.52 -56.42
CA PRO A 339 5.31 -3.83 -56.93
C PRO A 339 6.34 -2.70 -56.74
N ASN A 340 5.87 -1.46 -56.63
CA ASN A 340 6.69 -0.27 -56.37
C ASN A 340 6.76 0.11 -54.87
N GLY A 341 6.12 -0.65 -53.97
CA GLY A 341 6.16 -0.46 -52.53
C GLY A 341 5.39 0.76 -51.99
N ASP A 342 4.57 1.41 -52.82
CA ASP A 342 3.88 2.66 -52.45
C ASP A 342 2.55 2.44 -51.67
N SER A 343 1.99 1.23 -51.77
CA SER A 343 0.66 0.90 -51.28
C SER A 343 0.62 -0.52 -50.71
N ILE A 344 -0.21 -0.72 -49.70
CA ILE A 344 -0.54 -2.02 -49.13
C ILE A 344 -2.03 -2.34 -49.36
N PHE A 345 -2.35 -3.62 -49.47
CA PHE A 345 -3.71 -4.12 -49.59
C PHE A 345 -4.08 -4.87 -48.31
N VAL A 346 -5.19 -4.49 -47.69
CA VAL A 346 -5.61 -5.00 -46.38
C VAL A 346 -7.01 -5.59 -46.46
N ASP A 347 -7.14 -6.82 -45.99
CA ASP A 347 -8.41 -7.53 -45.81
C ASP A 347 -8.95 -7.28 -44.40
N PHE A 348 -9.96 -6.43 -44.27
CA PHE A 348 -10.78 -6.31 -43.06
C PHE A 348 -11.98 -7.27 -43.15
N LYS A 349 -12.69 -7.44 -42.02
CA LYS A 349 -13.87 -8.30 -41.94
C LYS A 349 -14.95 -7.94 -42.98
N ASP A 350 -15.28 -6.64 -43.07
CA ASP A 350 -16.35 -6.13 -43.94
C ASP A 350 -15.82 -5.46 -45.22
N LYS A 351 -14.49 -5.37 -45.39
CA LYS A 351 -13.83 -4.72 -46.54
C LYS A 351 -12.63 -5.54 -46.99
N LYS A 352 -12.82 -6.28 -48.07
CA LYS A 352 -11.76 -7.07 -48.72
C LYS A 352 -10.94 -6.20 -49.69
N ASP A 353 -9.66 -6.54 -49.82
CA ASP A 353 -8.69 -5.92 -50.73
C ASP A 353 -8.63 -4.38 -50.67
N HIS A 354 -8.68 -3.83 -49.46
CA HIS A 354 -8.69 -2.38 -49.28
C HIS A 354 -7.30 -1.79 -49.49
N LYS A 355 -7.13 -1.00 -50.56
CA LYS A 355 -5.88 -0.31 -50.90
C LYS A 355 -5.62 0.90 -50.01
N LEU A 356 -4.45 0.97 -49.38
CA LEU A 356 -3.96 2.11 -48.61
C LEU A 356 -2.55 2.48 -49.07
N SER A 357 -2.22 3.77 -49.16
CA SER A 357 -0.83 4.18 -49.35
C SER A 357 0.00 3.84 -48.10
N ILE A 358 1.31 3.65 -48.23
CA ILE A 358 2.16 3.32 -47.08
C ILE A 358 2.12 4.40 -45.99
N GLN A 359 2.01 5.67 -46.40
CA GLN A 359 1.89 6.78 -45.46
C GLN A 359 0.54 6.77 -44.73
N MET A 360 -0.56 6.47 -45.42
CA MET A 360 -1.87 6.32 -44.80
C MET A 360 -1.93 5.10 -43.87
N ALA A 361 -1.29 4.00 -44.25
CA ALA A 361 -1.18 2.83 -43.39
C ALA A 361 -0.47 3.16 -42.08
N ILE A 362 0.67 3.86 -42.14
CA ILE A 362 1.44 4.26 -40.95
C ILE A 362 0.63 5.19 -40.02
N THR A 363 -0.23 6.06 -40.56
CA THR A 363 -0.99 7.03 -39.75
C THR A 363 -2.32 6.48 -39.23
N SER A 364 -2.98 5.57 -39.95
CA SER A 364 -4.33 5.10 -39.63
C SER A 364 -4.40 3.68 -39.04
N LEU A 365 -3.34 2.88 -39.18
CA LEU A 365 -3.33 1.49 -38.75
C LEU A 365 -2.38 1.27 -37.58
N LYS A 366 -2.84 0.49 -36.60
CA LYS A 366 -2.02 0.00 -35.50
C LYS A 366 -1.62 -1.46 -35.77
N PRO A 367 -0.32 -1.80 -35.90
CA PRO A 367 0.11 -3.18 -36.07
C PRO A 367 -0.31 -4.09 -34.90
N LEU A 368 -0.70 -5.31 -35.21
CA LEU A 368 -1.00 -6.37 -34.24
C LEU A 368 -0.10 -7.58 -34.48
N LYS A 369 0.42 -8.16 -33.39
CA LYS A 369 1.16 -9.43 -33.47
C LYS A 369 0.20 -10.59 -33.77
N ARG A 370 0.70 -11.67 -34.38
CA ARG A 370 -0.13 -12.84 -34.75
C ARG A 370 -0.78 -13.54 -33.55
N ASP A 371 -0.08 -13.56 -32.43
CA ASP A 371 -0.51 -14.13 -31.16
C ASP A 371 -1.46 -13.22 -30.36
N HIS A 372 -1.69 -11.97 -30.82
CA HIS A 372 -2.58 -11.04 -30.16
C HIS A 372 -4.02 -11.56 -30.16
N ILE A 373 -4.72 -11.45 -29.03
CA ILE A 373 -6.08 -11.96 -28.81
C ILE A 373 -7.09 -11.51 -29.87
N TRP A 374 -7.00 -10.26 -30.34
CA TRP A 374 -7.84 -9.77 -31.44
C TRP A 374 -7.52 -10.33 -32.81
N VAL A 375 -6.27 -10.75 -33.06
CA VAL A 375 -5.95 -11.51 -34.27
C VAL A 375 -6.53 -12.92 -34.15
N LYS A 376 -6.34 -13.58 -33.01
CA LYS A 376 -6.97 -14.89 -32.74
C LYS A 376 -8.49 -14.83 -32.85
N TYR A 377 -9.12 -13.77 -32.34
CA TYR A 377 -10.57 -13.54 -32.45
C TYR A 377 -11.01 -13.25 -33.89
N TYR A 378 -10.17 -12.58 -34.69
CA TYR A 378 -10.42 -12.36 -36.13
C TYR A 378 -10.33 -13.66 -36.94
N GLU A 379 -9.38 -14.54 -36.61
CA GLU A 379 -9.19 -15.83 -37.28
C GLU A 379 -10.20 -16.89 -36.81
N ASN A 380 -10.43 -16.99 -35.51
CA ASN A 380 -11.30 -17.98 -34.87
C ASN A 380 -12.08 -17.35 -33.69
N LYS A 381 -13.24 -16.77 -34.01
CA LYS A 381 -14.10 -16.11 -33.02
C LYS A 381 -14.61 -17.05 -31.92
N ASP A 382 -14.93 -18.30 -32.29
CA ASP A 382 -15.61 -19.23 -31.38
C ASP A 382 -14.69 -19.68 -30.24
N GLU A 383 -13.41 -19.90 -30.52
CA GLU A 383 -12.39 -20.28 -29.54
C GLU A 383 -12.20 -19.23 -28.43
N ILE A 384 -12.03 -17.97 -28.79
CA ILE A 384 -11.86 -16.89 -27.80
C ILE A 384 -13.17 -16.65 -27.02
N THR A 385 -14.32 -16.83 -27.68
CA THR A 385 -15.63 -16.72 -27.01
C THR A 385 -15.84 -17.85 -25.99
N GLU A 386 -15.32 -19.05 -26.27
CA GLU A 386 -15.36 -20.19 -25.37
C GLU A 386 -14.46 -19.99 -24.16
N LEU A 387 -13.22 -19.52 -24.36
CA LEU A 387 -12.31 -19.14 -23.28
C LEU A 387 -12.98 -18.12 -22.34
N PHE A 388 -13.59 -17.08 -22.90
CA PHE A 388 -14.28 -16.05 -22.11
C PHE A 388 -15.40 -16.64 -21.22
N LYS A 389 -16.14 -17.63 -21.71
CA LYS A 389 -17.28 -18.24 -20.99
C LYS A 389 -16.84 -19.26 -19.95
N ASN A 390 -15.93 -20.14 -20.32
CA ASN A 390 -15.66 -21.38 -19.57
C ASN A 390 -14.28 -21.41 -18.91
N ASN A 391 -13.34 -20.55 -19.31
CA ASN A 391 -11.98 -20.52 -18.77
C ASN A 391 -11.46 -19.08 -18.61
N ILE A 392 -11.93 -18.41 -17.55
CA ILE A 392 -11.56 -17.03 -17.22
C ILE A 392 -10.05 -16.84 -17.03
N PRO A 393 -9.30 -17.72 -16.32
CA PRO A 393 -7.85 -17.60 -16.21
C PRO A 393 -7.12 -17.53 -17.55
N ASP A 394 -7.40 -18.47 -18.46
CA ASP A 394 -6.75 -18.49 -19.78
C ASP A 394 -7.19 -17.33 -20.66
N PHE A 395 -8.45 -16.89 -20.56
CA PHE A 395 -8.89 -15.66 -21.21
C PHE A 395 -8.09 -14.44 -20.75
N PHE A 396 -7.88 -14.27 -19.43
CA PHE A 396 -7.10 -13.16 -18.90
C PHE A 396 -5.62 -13.28 -19.24
N LYS A 397 -5.06 -14.49 -19.30
CA LYS A 397 -3.71 -14.72 -19.80
C LYS A 397 -3.56 -14.21 -21.22
N GLU A 398 -4.41 -14.65 -22.15
CA GLU A 398 -4.42 -14.23 -23.55
C GLU A 398 -4.67 -12.72 -23.73
N LEU A 399 -5.57 -12.16 -22.93
CA LEU A 399 -5.87 -10.74 -22.94
C LEU A 399 -4.66 -9.94 -22.44
N LEU A 400 -4.12 -10.25 -21.26
CA LEU A 400 -3.03 -9.48 -20.67
C LEU A 400 -1.76 -9.59 -21.52
N THR A 401 -1.38 -10.77 -22.02
CA THR A 401 -0.20 -10.95 -22.88
C THR A 401 -0.25 -10.09 -24.14
N SER A 402 -1.45 -9.96 -24.73
CA SER A 402 -1.69 -9.12 -25.89
C SER A 402 -1.49 -7.63 -25.62
N PHE A 403 -1.69 -7.20 -24.38
CA PHE A 403 -1.53 -5.82 -23.93
C PHE A 403 -0.26 -5.63 -23.08
N ASN A 404 0.84 -6.30 -23.44
CA ASN A 404 2.14 -6.20 -22.76
C ASN A 404 2.10 -6.64 -21.29
N ASN A 405 1.35 -7.69 -21.00
CA ASN A 405 1.17 -8.30 -19.68
C ASN A 405 0.52 -7.38 -18.63
N ARG A 406 -0.05 -6.23 -19.00
CA ARG A 406 -0.69 -5.31 -18.05
C ARG A 406 -1.83 -4.51 -18.65
N MET A 407 -2.90 -4.35 -17.88
CA MET A 407 -4.06 -3.53 -18.29
C MET A 407 -4.72 -2.88 -17.09
N LEU A 408 -5.25 -1.67 -17.27
CA LEU A 408 -6.12 -1.07 -16.29
C LEU A 408 -7.50 -1.75 -16.32
N THR A 409 -8.16 -1.79 -15.17
CA THR A 409 -9.52 -2.34 -15.05
C THR A 409 -10.50 -1.63 -16.00
N ALA A 410 -10.31 -0.33 -16.24
CA ALA A 410 -11.10 0.44 -17.21
C ALA A 410 -10.88 -0.01 -18.66
N ASP A 411 -9.64 -0.33 -19.03
CA ASP A 411 -9.30 -0.81 -20.38
C ASP A 411 -9.79 -2.24 -20.60
N ILE A 412 -9.74 -3.08 -19.57
CA ILE A 412 -10.35 -4.42 -19.62
C ILE A 412 -11.86 -4.28 -19.85
N LYS A 413 -12.51 -3.35 -19.15
CA LYS A 413 -13.94 -3.09 -19.36
C LYS A 413 -14.25 -2.67 -20.79
N SER A 414 -13.48 -1.74 -21.37
CA SER A 414 -13.72 -1.26 -22.74
C SER A 414 -13.46 -2.34 -23.79
N GLU A 415 -12.50 -3.23 -23.54
CA GLU A 415 -12.18 -4.31 -24.45
C GLU A 415 -13.18 -5.47 -24.42
N VAL A 416 -13.72 -5.77 -23.24
CA VAL A 416 -14.62 -6.91 -23.05
C VAL A 416 -16.10 -6.52 -23.26
N SER A 417 -16.49 -5.32 -22.80
CA SER A 417 -17.88 -4.86 -22.91
C SER A 417 -18.25 -4.58 -24.36
N GLY A 418 -19.44 -5.01 -24.78
CA GLY A 418 -19.93 -4.89 -26.16
C GLY A 418 -19.42 -5.99 -27.11
N LYS A 419 -18.28 -6.64 -26.81
CA LYS A 419 -17.80 -7.82 -27.56
C LYS A 419 -18.31 -9.13 -26.98
N PHE A 420 -18.20 -9.30 -25.65
CA PHE A 420 -18.52 -10.55 -24.96
C PHE A 420 -19.67 -10.43 -23.96
N LEU A 421 -19.87 -9.25 -23.35
CA LEU A 421 -20.99 -9.00 -22.44
C LEU A 421 -21.59 -7.59 -22.60
N PRO A 422 -22.88 -7.40 -22.28
CA PRO A 422 -23.51 -6.08 -22.21
C PRO A 422 -22.90 -5.21 -21.10
N VAL A 423 -22.80 -3.90 -21.32
CA VAL A 423 -22.17 -2.96 -20.35
C VAL A 423 -22.79 -3.03 -18.95
N ALA A 424 -24.10 -3.28 -18.86
CA ALA A 424 -24.84 -3.39 -17.60
C ALA A 424 -24.42 -4.60 -16.73
N GLU A 425 -23.92 -5.67 -17.35
CA GLU A 425 -23.56 -6.92 -16.64
C GLU A 425 -22.12 -6.90 -16.11
N TRP A 426 -21.34 -5.88 -16.46
CA TRP A 426 -19.92 -5.76 -16.11
C TRP A 426 -19.65 -5.93 -14.62
N SER A 427 -20.37 -5.21 -13.75
CA SER A 427 -20.10 -5.24 -12.31
C SER A 427 -20.28 -6.64 -11.71
N LYS A 428 -21.31 -7.37 -12.15
CA LYS A 428 -21.59 -8.73 -11.70
C LYS A 428 -20.54 -9.71 -12.20
N TRP A 429 -20.21 -9.64 -13.50
CA TRP A 429 -19.20 -10.52 -14.11
C TRP A 429 -17.80 -10.25 -13.54
N TRP A 430 -17.40 -8.98 -13.42
CA TRP A 430 -16.08 -8.58 -12.93
C TRP A 430 -15.83 -9.05 -11.50
N ASN A 431 -16.83 -8.97 -10.61
CA ASN A 431 -16.69 -9.50 -9.24
C ASN A 431 -16.43 -11.01 -9.22
N LYS A 432 -17.12 -11.77 -10.09
CA LYS A 432 -16.88 -13.21 -10.25
C LYS A 432 -15.47 -13.49 -10.81
N ALA A 433 -15.11 -12.80 -11.90
CA ALA A 433 -13.81 -12.95 -12.55
C ALA A 433 -12.66 -12.57 -11.60
N LYS A 434 -12.79 -11.47 -10.86
CA LYS A 434 -11.80 -10.98 -9.89
C LYS A 434 -11.49 -12.01 -8.80
N ASN A 435 -12.50 -12.74 -8.33
CA ASN A 435 -12.31 -13.77 -7.31
C ASN A 435 -11.62 -15.03 -7.87
N ILE A 436 -11.78 -15.31 -9.17
CA ILE A 436 -11.09 -16.42 -9.84
C ILE A 436 -9.62 -16.04 -10.07
N ILE A 437 -9.35 -14.90 -10.70
CA ILE A 437 -7.97 -14.46 -11.01
C ILE A 437 -7.11 -14.22 -9.77
N LYS A 438 -7.70 -13.87 -8.61
CA LYS A 438 -6.97 -13.73 -7.34
C LYS A 438 -6.31 -15.02 -6.86
N LYS A 439 -6.80 -16.18 -7.32
CA LYS A 439 -6.26 -17.49 -6.99
C LYS A 439 -5.22 -17.97 -8.00
N GLU A 440 -5.03 -17.24 -9.09
CA GLU A 440 -4.11 -17.59 -10.16
C GLU A 440 -2.70 -17.08 -9.83
N PRO A 441 -1.69 -17.95 -9.67
CA PRO A 441 -0.34 -17.55 -9.22
C PRO A 441 0.35 -16.52 -10.14
N ASN A 442 0.00 -16.53 -11.42
CA ASN A 442 0.61 -15.71 -12.45
C ASN A 442 -0.16 -14.41 -12.75
N ILE A 443 -1.34 -14.20 -12.15
CA ILE A 443 -2.18 -13.01 -12.39
C ILE A 443 -2.42 -12.29 -11.07
N GLY A 444 -2.10 -11.00 -11.00
CA GLY A 444 -2.34 -10.22 -9.80
C GLY A 444 -2.42 -8.72 -10.08
N PHE A 445 -2.89 -7.96 -9.09
CA PHE A 445 -2.87 -6.51 -9.17
C PHE A 445 -1.46 -5.98 -8.93
N ASP A 446 -1.11 -4.87 -9.59
CA ASP A 446 0.15 -4.18 -9.36
C ASP A 446 0.14 -3.58 -7.93
N PRO A 447 1.14 -3.85 -7.07
CA PRO A 447 1.19 -3.32 -5.71
C PRO A 447 1.19 -1.79 -5.65
N LYS A 448 1.70 -1.13 -6.69
CA LYS A 448 1.78 0.34 -6.78
C LYS A 448 0.50 0.94 -7.39
N LYS A 449 -0.24 0.18 -8.19
CA LYS A 449 -1.48 0.60 -8.86
C LYS A 449 -2.57 -0.44 -8.68
N LYS A 450 -3.41 -0.23 -7.66
CA LYS A 450 -4.50 -1.15 -7.27
C LYS A 450 -5.52 -1.48 -8.37
N ASP A 451 -5.60 -0.65 -9.42
CA ASP A 451 -6.55 -0.81 -10.52
C ASP A 451 -5.91 -1.41 -11.79
N GLU A 452 -4.60 -1.69 -11.76
CA GLU A 452 -3.84 -2.31 -12.84
C GLU A 452 -3.66 -3.81 -12.58
N LEU A 453 -4.09 -4.63 -13.54
CA LEU A 453 -3.93 -6.07 -13.49
C LEU A 453 -2.70 -6.46 -14.33
N VAL A 454 -1.89 -7.39 -13.81
CA VAL A 454 -0.62 -7.81 -14.40
C VAL A 454 -0.57 -9.32 -14.53
N TYR A 455 -0.13 -9.80 -15.70
CA TYR A 455 0.28 -11.18 -15.91
C TYR A 455 1.79 -11.30 -15.75
N ARG A 456 2.27 -12.35 -15.07
CA ARG A 456 3.68 -12.59 -14.79
C ARG A 456 4.06 -13.96 -15.33
N GLU A 457 5.16 -14.05 -16.06
CA GLU A 457 5.64 -15.33 -16.62
C GLU A 457 6.06 -16.32 -15.52
N LYS A 458 6.54 -15.81 -14.39
CA LYS A 458 6.80 -16.58 -13.17
C LYS A 458 5.83 -16.12 -12.08
N ALA A 459 5.25 -17.08 -11.36
CA ALA A 459 4.49 -16.79 -10.16
C ALA A 459 5.42 -16.12 -9.14
N ILE A 460 4.98 -15.01 -8.57
CA ILE A 460 5.62 -14.41 -7.40
C ILE A 460 5.05 -15.17 -6.20
N SER A 461 5.91 -15.68 -5.33
CA SER A 461 5.43 -16.32 -4.10
C SER A 461 4.77 -15.27 -3.19
N LEU A 462 3.84 -15.68 -2.33
CA LEU A 462 3.24 -14.76 -1.35
C LEU A 462 4.33 -14.05 -0.52
N SER A 463 5.37 -14.81 -0.16
CA SER A 463 6.60 -14.29 0.47
C SER A 463 7.24 -13.12 -0.30
N GLU A 464 7.43 -13.24 -1.61
CA GLU A 464 8.03 -12.17 -2.43
C GLU A 464 7.10 -10.95 -2.54
N GLU A 465 5.79 -11.18 -2.70
CA GLU A 465 4.80 -10.08 -2.77
C GLU A 465 4.77 -9.27 -1.47
N LEU A 466 4.69 -9.95 -0.32
CA LEU A 466 4.68 -9.29 0.99
C LEU A 466 6.00 -8.55 1.23
N SER A 467 7.14 -9.15 0.86
CA SER A 467 8.46 -8.51 0.97
C SER A 467 8.54 -7.22 0.15
N GLU A 468 8.01 -7.22 -1.08
CA GLU A 468 7.95 -6.01 -1.90
C GLU A 468 7.04 -4.94 -1.29
N LYS A 469 5.85 -5.33 -0.81
CA LYS A 469 4.91 -4.41 -0.14
C LYS A 469 5.56 -3.77 1.09
N PHE A 470 6.24 -4.57 1.91
CA PHE A 470 6.89 -4.11 3.13
C PHE A 470 8.05 -3.15 2.83
N ALA A 471 8.90 -3.47 1.84
CA ALA A 471 10.04 -2.64 1.47
C ALA A 471 9.64 -1.25 0.95
N HIS A 472 8.50 -1.16 0.24
CA HIS A 472 7.99 0.10 -0.31
C HIS A 472 7.09 0.89 0.64
N GLN A 473 6.65 0.28 1.74
CA GLN A 473 5.81 0.94 2.72
C GLN A 473 6.66 1.86 3.61
N THR A 474 6.23 3.11 3.81
CA THR A 474 6.92 4.06 4.70
C THR A 474 6.21 4.23 6.05
N ASP A 475 4.90 3.96 6.09
CA ASP A 475 4.11 4.04 7.31
C ASP A 475 4.37 2.82 8.21
N ALA A 476 4.77 3.07 9.46
CA ALA A 476 5.15 2.02 10.41
C ALA A 476 3.98 1.09 10.79
N ASN A 477 2.75 1.62 10.89
CA ASN A 477 1.58 0.81 11.21
C ASN A 477 1.21 -0.10 10.04
N LYS A 478 1.27 0.41 8.80
CA LYS A 478 1.04 -0.43 7.61
C LYS A 478 2.13 -1.47 7.41
N LYS A 479 3.39 -1.17 7.76
CA LYS A 479 4.46 -2.17 7.79
C LYS A 479 4.16 -3.29 8.77
N LEU A 480 3.73 -2.94 9.98
CA LEU A 480 3.33 -3.90 10.99
C LEU A 480 2.15 -4.75 10.52
N ASP A 481 1.14 -4.17 9.88
CA ASP A 481 0.02 -4.92 9.34
C ASP A 481 0.45 -5.93 8.25
N ILE A 482 1.41 -5.56 7.39
CA ILE A 482 1.98 -6.48 6.39
C ILE A 482 2.76 -7.61 7.05
N ALA A 483 3.51 -7.31 8.13
CA ALA A 483 4.26 -8.33 8.85
C ALA A 483 3.33 -9.30 9.62
N MET A 484 2.26 -8.78 10.21
CA MET A 484 1.21 -9.60 10.82
C MET A 484 0.48 -10.45 9.78
N GLU A 485 0.18 -9.91 8.58
CA GLU A 485 -0.39 -10.69 7.47
C GLU A 485 0.52 -11.85 7.05
N ALA A 486 1.84 -11.66 7.08
CA ALA A 486 2.79 -12.72 6.79
C ALA A 486 2.73 -13.84 7.85
N LEU A 487 2.67 -13.49 9.14
CA LEU A 487 2.53 -14.46 10.24
C LEU A 487 1.22 -15.26 10.13
N ASP A 488 0.10 -14.60 9.80
CA ASP A 488 -1.19 -15.26 9.58
C ASP A 488 -1.14 -16.29 8.42
N ASN A 489 -0.23 -16.10 7.46
CA ASN A 489 -0.03 -16.96 6.29
C ASN A 489 1.36 -17.64 6.30
N ARG A 490 1.82 -18.09 7.48
CA ARG A 490 3.20 -18.54 7.70
C ARG A 490 3.72 -19.62 6.74
N GLU A 491 2.87 -20.55 6.29
CA GLU A 491 3.27 -21.63 5.38
C GLU A 491 3.72 -21.11 4.01
N ASP A 492 3.12 -20.01 3.54
CA ASP A 492 3.36 -19.45 2.20
C ASP A 492 4.28 -18.21 2.22
N ALA A 493 4.64 -17.72 3.42
CA ALA A 493 5.32 -16.46 3.64
C ALA A 493 6.65 -16.55 4.45
N GLU A 494 7.20 -17.76 4.64
CA GLU A 494 8.39 -18.02 5.48
C GLU A 494 9.57 -17.06 5.20
N GLY A 495 9.93 -16.85 3.93
CA GLY A 495 11.03 -15.95 3.56
C GLY A 495 10.76 -14.47 3.85
N ALA A 496 9.50 -14.03 3.82
CA ALA A 496 9.10 -12.67 4.19
C ALA A 496 9.18 -12.50 5.71
N ILE A 497 8.72 -13.50 6.46
CA ILE A 497 8.79 -13.51 7.93
C ILE A 497 10.24 -13.39 8.39
N GLU A 498 11.18 -14.14 7.80
CA GLU A 498 12.61 -14.03 8.13
C GLU A 498 13.12 -12.59 7.92
N ALA A 499 12.79 -11.97 6.78
CA ALA A 499 13.19 -10.60 6.47
C ALA A 499 12.55 -9.57 7.42
N PHE A 500 11.29 -9.76 7.81
CA PHE A 500 10.57 -8.85 8.71
C PHE A 500 11.06 -8.99 10.14
N ASN A 501 11.35 -10.22 10.59
CA ASN A 501 12.00 -10.46 11.88
C ASN A 501 13.34 -9.72 11.95
N HIS A 502 14.13 -9.78 10.87
CA HIS A 502 15.38 -9.03 10.79
C HIS A 502 15.19 -7.51 10.91
N PHE A 503 14.20 -6.96 10.20
CA PHE A 503 13.85 -5.55 10.34
C PHE A 503 13.48 -5.19 11.79
N TYR A 504 12.62 -5.98 12.43
CA TYR A 504 12.20 -5.69 13.80
C TYR A 504 13.31 -5.93 14.84
N TYR A 505 14.33 -6.75 14.57
CA TYR A 505 15.53 -6.80 15.41
C TYR A 505 16.30 -5.46 15.42
N GLU A 506 16.41 -4.78 14.27
CA GLU A 506 17.03 -3.45 14.22
C GLU A 506 16.17 -2.41 14.96
N GLU A 507 14.85 -2.54 14.87
CA GLU A 507 13.90 -1.66 15.57
C GLU A 507 13.92 -1.83 17.10
N GLU A 508 14.28 -3.00 17.61
CA GLU A 508 14.50 -3.23 19.05
C GLU A 508 15.61 -2.31 19.61
N GLU A 509 16.58 -1.88 18.80
CA GLU A 509 17.63 -0.95 19.23
C GLU A 509 17.24 0.53 19.08
N ALA A 510 16.06 0.83 18.54
CA ALA A 510 15.63 2.21 18.30
C ALA A 510 15.59 3.03 19.61
N ALA A 511 15.97 4.31 19.49
CA ALA A 511 15.87 5.27 20.59
C ALA A 511 14.40 5.63 20.92
N ASP A 512 13.51 5.55 19.92
CA ASP A 512 12.09 5.83 20.08
C ASP A 512 11.38 4.69 20.86
N PRO A 513 10.70 4.98 21.98
CA PRO A 513 10.04 3.96 22.80
C PRO A 513 8.95 3.18 22.07
N VAL A 514 8.22 3.82 21.14
CA VAL A 514 7.13 3.17 20.41
C VAL A 514 7.68 2.09 19.49
N ARG A 515 8.69 2.44 18.68
CA ARG A 515 9.35 1.51 17.75
C ARG A 515 9.92 0.30 18.50
N LYS A 516 10.62 0.54 19.61
CA LYS A 516 11.20 -0.50 20.47
C LYS A 516 10.15 -1.44 21.06
N ILE A 517 9.06 -0.90 21.58
CA ILE A 517 7.96 -1.70 22.17
C ILE A 517 7.22 -2.50 21.10
N VAL A 518 6.92 -1.90 19.96
CA VAL A 518 6.25 -2.58 18.83
C VAL A 518 7.12 -3.72 18.30
N ALA A 519 8.42 -3.49 18.15
CA ALA A 519 9.37 -4.49 17.70
C ALA A 519 9.41 -5.70 18.65
N PHE A 520 9.56 -5.45 19.95
CA PHE A 520 9.54 -6.50 20.98
C PHE A 520 8.24 -7.33 20.92
N LEU A 521 7.08 -6.66 20.84
CA LEU A 521 5.77 -7.34 20.82
C LEU A 521 5.55 -8.14 19.54
N TYR A 522 5.96 -7.60 18.39
CA TYR A 522 5.90 -8.33 17.12
C TYR A 522 6.77 -9.60 17.18
N LEU A 523 8.03 -9.48 17.62
CA LEU A 523 8.95 -10.62 17.72
C LEU A 523 8.48 -11.65 18.75
N GLN A 524 7.87 -11.21 19.86
CA GLN A 524 7.23 -12.11 20.80
C GLN A 524 6.09 -12.89 20.13
N THR A 525 5.21 -12.20 19.40
CA THR A 525 4.09 -12.83 18.68
C THR A 525 4.60 -13.81 17.62
N ALA A 526 5.64 -13.42 16.87
CA ALA A 526 6.27 -14.29 15.88
C ALA A 526 6.87 -15.56 16.50
N SER A 527 7.49 -15.45 17.68
CA SER A 527 8.06 -16.60 18.41
C SER A 527 6.96 -17.56 18.88
N GLU A 528 5.86 -17.02 19.40
CA GLU A 528 4.69 -17.80 19.83
C GLU A 528 4.04 -18.53 18.65
N GLU A 529 3.88 -17.88 17.50
CA GLU A 529 3.26 -18.47 16.30
C GLU A 529 4.16 -19.47 15.56
N LEU A 530 5.48 -19.28 15.58
CA LEU A 530 6.42 -20.18 14.89
C LEU A 530 6.82 -21.38 15.76
N GLY A 531 6.52 -21.36 17.06
CA GLY A 531 6.96 -22.39 18.00
C GLY A 531 8.48 -22.43 18.18
N ASP A 532 9.17 -21.36 17.79
CA ASP A 532 10.61 -21.22 17.86
C ASP A 532 10.97 -20.42 19.14
N GLU A 533 11.35 -21.14 20.19
CA GLU A 533 11.83 -20.55 21.44
C GLU A 533 13.14 -19.76 21.25
N GLU A 534 13.83 -19.96 20.12
CA GLU A 534 15.15 -19.40 19.80
C GLU A 534 15.13 -18.27 18.77
N ILE A 535 13.99 -17.61 18.50
CA ILE A 535 14.00 -16.30 17.81
C ILE A 535 14.95 -15.37 18.60
N PRO A 536 16.13 -14.99 18.05
CA PRO A 536 17.15 -14.32 18.84
C PRO A 536 16.71 -12.89 19.19
N ARG A 537 16.13 -12.71 20.37
CA ARG A 537 15.70 -11.40 20.87
C ARG A 537 16.86 -10.65 21.51
N HIS A 538 17.07 -9.39 21.15
CA HIS A 538 18.06 -8.52 21.82
C HIS A 538 17.52 -7.95 23.14
N LEU A 539 16.19 -7.77 23.19
CA LEU A 539 15.45 -7.32 24.37
C LEU A 539 14.73 -8.49 25.06
N ASN A 540 14.92 -8.57 26.38
CA ASN A 540 14.08 -9.40 27.23
C ASN A 540 12.97 -8.55 27.86
N GLU A 541 11.93 -9.22 28.37
CA GLU A 541 10.80 -8.53 29.00
C GLU A 541 11.24 -7.63 30.16
N SER A 542 12.33 -7.97 30.88
CA SER A 542 12.87 -7.16 31.97
C SER A 542 13.31 -5.76 31.52
N LYS A 543 14.00 -5.63 30.39
CA LYS A 543 14.43 -4.33 29.86
C LYS A 543 13.23 -3.49 29.39
N ILE A 544 12.20 -4.12 28.82
CA ILE A 544 10.96 -3.45 28.45
C ILE A 544 10.18 -3.00 29.68
N ALA A 545 10.17 -3.83 30.74
CA ALA A 545 9.57 -3.47 32.02
C ALA A 545 10.24 -2.23 32.65
N GLU A 546 11.56 -2.13 32.59
CA GLU A 546 12.30 -0.94 33.03
C GLU A 546 11.91 0.31 32.21
N LEU A 547 11.81 0.17 30.88
CA LEU A 547 11.35 1.25 30.01
C LEU A 547 9.93 1.71 30.38
N ILE A 548 8.98 0.79 30.55
CA ILE A 548 7.59 1.11 30.92
C ILE A 548 7.53 1.82 32.28
N LYS A 549 8.31 1.37 33.27
CA LYS A 549 8.41 2.02 34.59
C LYS A 549 8.99 3.43 34.51
N SER A 550 9.94 3.65 33.60
CA SER A 550 10.58 4.96 33.43
C SER A 550 9.69 6.03 32.81
N LEU A 551 8.63 5.64 32.09
CA LEU A 551 7.76 6.54 31.35
C LEU A 551 6.60 7.06 32.21
N PRO A 552 6.24 8.36 32.10
CA PRO A 552 5.07 8.89 32.77
C PRO A 552 3.78 8.37 32.11
N VAL A 553 2.67 8.38 32.86
CA VAL A 553 1.33 7.93 32.42
C VAL A 553 0.93 8.54 31.07
N SER A 554 1.14 9.85 30.88
CA SER A 554 0.81 10.54 29.62
C SER A 554 1.57 9.99 28.42
N SER A 555 2.84 9.64 28.59
CA SER A 555 3.66 9.06 27.52
C SER A 555 3.29 7.62 27.23
N LEU A 556 2.87 6.84 28.23
CA LEU A 556 2.36 5.48 28.01
C LEU A 556 1.06 5.51 27.19
N ILE A 557 0.14 6.43 27.50
CA ILE A 557 -1.06 6.63 26.68
C ILE A 557 -0.68 7.07 25.26
N GLU A 558 0.26 8.00 25.10
CA GLU A 558 0.73 8.43 23.77
C GLU A 558 1.32 7.25 22.96
N VAL A 559 2.10 6.36 23.59
CA VAL A 559 2.61 5.15 22.94
C VAL A 559 1.46 4.29 22.40
N SER A 560 0.44 4.03 23.23
CA SER A 560 -0.76 3.28 22.83
C SER A 560 -1.43 3.86 21.59
N THR A 561 -1.60 5.19 21.51
CA THR A 561 -2.25 5.84 20.36
C THR A 561 -1.50 5.64 19.04
N LYS A 562 -0.18 5.41 19.09
CA LYS A 562 0.66 5.22 17.91
C LYS A 562 0.65 3.77 17.39
N ILE A 563 0.16 2.81 18.18
CA ILE A 563 0.02 1.40 17.79
C ILE A 563 -1.35 1.20 17.14
N GLY A 564 -1.35 0.93 15.84
CA GLY A 564 -2.57 0.79 15.03
C GLY A 564 -3.11 -0.64 14.92
N ASN A 565 -2.21 -1.64 15.00
CA ASN A 565 -2.55 -3.05 14.94
C ASN A 565 -3.14 -3.52 16.29
N ALA A 566 -4.28 -4.22 16.24
CA ALA A 566 -5.04 -4.55 17.44
C ALA A 566 -4.36 -5.60 18.32
N GLU A 567 -3.70 -6.60 17.74
CA GLU A 567 -3.11 -7.72 18.48
C GLU A 567 -1.87 -7.25 19.25
N ILE A 568 -0.98 -6.54 18.56
CA ILE A 568 0.19 -5.91 19.19
C ILE A 568 -0.23 -4.94 20.28
N LYS A 569 -1.31 -4.18 20.08
CA LYS A 569 -1.81 -3.25 21.09
C LYS A 569 -2.37 -3.96 22.34
N LYS A 570 -2.98 -5.15 22.22
CA LYS A 570 -3.34 -5.97 23.39
C LYS A 570 -2.09 -6.43 24.14
N GLY A 571 -1.04 -6.83 23.43
CA GLY A 571 0.27 -7.13 24.01
C GLY A 571 0.84 -5.95 24.80
N TYR A 572 0.77 -4.75 24.24
CA TYR A 572 1.15 -3.52 24.95
C TYR A 572 0.34 -3.27 26.22
N VAL A 573 -0.99 -3.41 26.15
CA VAL A 573 -1.89 -3.31 27.30
C VAL A 573 -1.48 -4.29 28.41
N ASN A 574 -1.13 -5.54 28.07
CA ASN A 574 -0.68 -6.53 29.04
C ASN A 574 0.66 -6.15 29.69
N LEU A 575 1.61 -5.59 28.92
CA LEU A 575 2.87 -5.10 29.47
C LEU A 575 2.67 -3.93 30.43
N VAL A 576 1.82 -2.96 30.07
CA VAL A 576 1.45 -1.84 30.94
C VAL A 576 0.80 -2.35 32.22
N ARG A 577 -0.20 -3.24 32.09
CA ARG A 577 -0.90 -3.86 33.23
C ARG A 577 0.08 -4.51 34.21
N LYS A 578 1.09 -5.21 33.70
CA LYS A 578 2.06 -5.97 34.51
C LYS A 578 3.13 -5.09 35.16
N HIS A 579 3.59 -4.03 34.49
CA HIS A 579 4.84 -3.35 34.87
C HIS A 579 4.72 -1.86 35.19
N ALA A 580 3.67 -1.17 34.73
CA ALA A 580 3.54 0.27 34.96
C ALA A 580 3.33 0.61 36.44
N HIS A 581 3.76 1.80 36.87
CA HIS A 581 3.56 2.26 38.25
C HIS A 581 2.08 2.54 38.58
N ASN A 582 1.32 3.08 37.62
CA ASN A 582 -0.11 3.34 37.77
C ASN A 582 -0.89 2.77 36.57
N PRO A 583 -1.01 1.43 36.46
CA PRO A 583 -1.61 0.79 35.29
C PRO A 583 -3.07 1.18 35.12
N GLU A 584 -3.82 1.33 36.21
CA GLU A 584 -5.24 1.68 36.21
C GLU A 584 -5.53 3.01 35.49
N GLU A 585 -4.71 4.04 35.74
CA GLU A 585 -4.85 5.34 35.10
C GLU A 585 -4.52 5.28 33.60
N VAL A 586 -3.48 4.53 33.23
CA VAL A 586 -3.10 4.32 31.82
C VAL A 586 -4.21 3.57 31.08
N LEU A 587 -4.70 2.45 31.63
CA LEU A 587 -5.77 1.64 31.03
C LEU A 587 -7.06 2.44 30.88
N THR A 588 -7.44 3.24 31.89
CA THR A 588 -8.60 4.14 31.80
C THR A 588 -8.40 5.20 30.71
N GLY A 589 -7.17 5.71 30.53
CA GLY A 589 -6.82 6.59 29.42
C GLY A 589 -7.02 5.92 28.05
N ILE A 590 -6.57 4.66 27.91
CA ILE A 590 -6.71 3.88 26.67
C ILE A 590 -8.19 3.65 26.31
N LEU A 591 -9.09 3.53 27.29
CA LEU A 591 -10.54 3.40 27.03
C LEU A 591 -11.15 4.60 26.29
N PHE A 592 -10.51 5.76 26.31
CA PHE A 592 -10.94 6.95 25.56
C PHE A 592 -10.35 7.04 24.14
N GLU A 593 -9.52 6.09 23.72
CA GLU A 593 -8.90 6.11 22.40
C GLU A 593 -9.89 5.73 21.29
N VAL A 594 -9.63 6.29 20.11
CA VAL A 594 -10.42 6.09 18.89
C VAL A 594 -9.47 5.77 17.73
N PRO A 595 -9.76 4.77 16.87
CA PRO A 595 -10.97 3.92 16.83
C PRO A 595 -11.04 2.89 17.97
N ILE A 596 -12.26 2.49 18.34
CA ILE A 596 -12.53 1.55 19.46
C ILE A 596 -12.19 0.11 19.06
N LYS A 597 -10.89 -0.20 19.00
CA LYS A 597 -10.40 -1.53 18.61
C LYS A 597 -10.11 -2.42 19.81
N VAL A 598 -9.41 -1.89 20.82
CA VAL A 598 -8.90 -2.67 21.97
C VAL A 598 -9.62 -2.31 23.26
N ASN A 599 -10.48 -1.29 23.26
CA ASN A 599 -11.17 -0.78 24.45
C ASN A 599 -12.03 -1.86 25.12
N LYS A 600 -12.65 -2.76 24.34
CA LYS A 600 -13.39 -3.91 24.89
C LYS A 600 -12.49 -4.86 25.69
N TYR A 601 -11.28 -5.11 25.20
CA TYR A 601 -10.29 -5.95 25.89
C TYR A 601 -9.76 -5.27 27.16
N VAL A 602 -9.50 -3.96 27.11
CA VAL A 602 -9.12 -3.20 28.31
C VAL A 602 -10.25 -3.20 29.35
N PHE A 603 -11.49 -3.04 28.90
CA PHE A 603 -12.66 -3.05 29.78
C PHE A 603 -12.82 -4.41 30.47
N SER A 604 -12.71 -5.52 29.72
CA SER A 604 -12.84 -6.86 30.29
C SER A 604 -11.75 -7.15 31.32
N ILE A 605 -10.51 -6.67 31.09
CA ILE A 605 -9.44 -6.78 32.10
C ILE A 605 -9.83 -6.10 33.41
N LEU A 606 -10.31 -4.85 33.34
CA LEU A 606 -10.68 -4.10 34.54
C LEU A 606 -11.90 -4.71 35.25
N GLU A 607 -12.82 -5.28 34.49
CA GLU A 607 -13.99 -6.00 35.01
C GLU A 607 -13.59 -7.30 35.71
N GLU A 608 -12.74 -8.12 35.09
CA GLU A 608 -12.20 -9.37 35.66
C GLU A 608 -11.39 -9.11 36.94
N GLU A 609 -10.67 -7.98 37.00
CA GLU A 609 -9.92 -7.55 38.19
C GLU A 609 -10.79 -6.87 39.26
N GLY A 610 -12.11 -6.75 39.04
CA GLY A 610 -13.06 -6.17 39.98
C GLY A 610 -12.90 -4.65 40.19
N LYS A 611 -12.33 -3.94 39.22
CA LYS A 611 -12.07 -2.49 39.25
C LYS A 611 -13.32 -1.66 38.94
N PHE A 612 -14.43 -1.99 39.58
CA PHE A 612 -15.75 -1.44 39.26
C PHE A 612 -15.87 0.08 39.51
N ASP A 613 -15.20 0.62 40.53
CA ASP A 613 -15.22 2.07 40.80
C ASP A 613 -14.59 2.87 39.65
N LEU A 614 -13.49 2.36 39.09
CA LEU A 614 -12.83 2.96 37.93
C LEU A 614 -13.70 2.85 36.68
N LEU A 615 -14.34 1.71 36.45
CA LEU A 615 -15.26 1.52 35.33
C LEU A 615 -16.46 2.48 35.42
N ASN A 616 -17.05 2.65 36.61
CA ASN A 616 -18.13 3.62 36.79
C ASN A 616 -17.65 5.06 36.61
N SER A 617 -16.43 5.40 37.06
CA SER A 617 -15.82 6.71 36.82
C SER A 617 -15.59 6.96 35.32
N PHE A 618 -15.12 5.94 34.59
CA PHE A 618 -14.97 5.96 33.14
C PHE A 618 -16.32 6.18 32.44
N ILE A 619 -17.35 5.39 32.77
CA ILE A 619 -18.69 5.49 32.19
C ILE A 619 -19.28 6.88 32.41
N LYS A 620 -19.18 7.41 33.63
CA LYS A 620 -19.63 8.77 33.96
C LYS A 620 -18.88 9.81 33.11
N SER A 621 -17.57 9.66 32.99
CA SER A 621 -16.70 10.55 32.21
C SER A 621 -16.97 10.47 30.70
N ALA A 622 -17.28 9.29 30.17
CA ALA A 622 -17.71 9.12 28.78
C ALA A 622 -19.04 9.83 28.52
N GLY A 623 -19.96 9.80 29.49
CA GLY A 623 -21.21 10.55 29.45
C GLY A 623 -21.02 12.08 29.45
N THR A 624 -20.12 12.61 30.27
CA THR A 624 -19.85 14.07 30.31
C THR A 624 -19.10 14.55 29.07
N ARG A 625 -18.21 13.72 28.53
CA ARG A 625 -17.38 14.02 27.34
C ARG A 625 -18.01 13.54 26.03
N ALA A 626 -19.31 13.26 26.02
CA ALA A 626 -20.00 12.68 24.86
C ALA A 626 -19.80 13.47 23.55
N LYS A 627 -19.66 14.79 23.61
CA LYS A 627 -19.38 15.64 22.44
C LYS A 627 -17.91 15.58 21.98
N GLU A 628 -16.97 15.39 22.90
CA GLU A 628 -15.53 15.32 22.62
C GLU A 628 -15.13 13.96 22.06
N THR A 629 -15.67 12.89 22.64
CA THR A 629 -15.38 11.49 22.27
C THR A 629 -16.68 10.74 21.94
N PRO A 630 -17.40 11.14 20.88
CA PRO A 630 -18.73 10.60 20.55
C PRO A 630 -18.71 9.10 20.26
N GLU A 631 -17.66 8.58 19.63
CA GLU A 631 -17.55 7.14 19.37
C GLU A 631 -17.49 6.34 20.68
N VAL A 632 -16.71 6.80 21.66
CA VAL A 632 -16.56 6.15 22.98
C VAL A 632 -17.87 6.20 23.76
N PHE A 633 -18.53 7.36 23.79
CA PHE A 633 -19.84 7.51 24.41
C PHE A 633 -20.88 6.58 23.79
N ILE A 634 -20.96 6.51 22.46
CA ILE A 634 -21.92 5.66 21.76
C ILE A 634 -21.67 4.18 22.07
N TRP A 635 -20.40 3.75 22.14
CA TRP A 635 -20.05 2.39 22.53
C TRP A 635 -20.46 2.07 23.97
N VAL A 636 -20.19 2.96 24.91
CA VAL A 636 -20.61 2.84 26.32
C VAL A 636 -22.15 2.79 26.42
N ALA A 637 -22.83 3.73 25.77
CA ALA A 637 -24.28 3.81 25.78
C ALA A 637 -24.92 2.55 25.19
N LYS A 638 -24.41 2.06 24.06
CA LYS A 638 -24.86 0.80 23.47
C LYS A 638 -24.70 -0.35 24.44
N SER A 639 -23.52 -0.51 25.04
CA SER A 639 -23.21 -1.65 25.90
C SER A 639 -24.10 -1.70 27.16
N ILE A 640 -24.44 -0.54 27.74
CA ILE A 640 -25.36 -0.43 28.88
C ILE A 640 -26.82 -0.66 28.43
N LEU A 641 -27.27 0.02 27.36
CA LEU A 641 -28.68 0.00 26.97
C LEU A 641 -29.12 -1.35 26.40
N THR A 642 -28.23 -2.05 25.68
CA THR A 642 -28.48 -3.40 25.18
C THR A 642 -28.15 -4.49 26.20
N LYS A 643 -27.91 -4.12 27.48
CA LYS A 643 -27.61 -5.04 28.59
C LYS A 643 -26.43 -5.98 28.34
N VAL A 644 -25.46 -5.53 27.55
CA VAL A 644 -24.17 -6.25 27.41
C VAL A 644 -23.35 -6.09 28.68
N TRP A 645 -23.47 -4.94 29.35
CA TRP A 645 -22.95 -4.71 30.69
C TRP A 645 -24.10 -4.75 31.69
N GLU A 646 -24.04 -5.69 32.63
CA GLU A 646 -25.06 -5.91 33.67
C GLU A 646 -24.40 -6.32 35.00
N GLY A 647 -25.08 -6.03 36.11
CA GLY A 647 -24.61 -6.37 37.46
C GLY A 647 -24.81 -5.24 38.48
N GLU A 648 -24.78 -5.59 39.77
CA GLU A 648 -24.99 -4.64 40.87
C GLU A 648 -23.91 -3.55 40.94
N TRP A 649 -22.74 -3.81 40.37
CA TRP A 649 -21.63 -2.87 40.31
C TRP A 649 -21.87 -1.70 39.36
N LEU A 650 -22.74 -1.85 38.36
CA LEU A 650 -22.98 -0.83 37.33
C LEU A 650 -24.00 0.20 37.83
N LEU A 651 -23.55 1.36 38.28
CA LEU A 651 -24.45 2.40 38.83
C LEU A 651 -25.46 2.91 37.80
N SER A 652 -25.05 2.97 36.53
CA SER A 652 -25.89 3.39 35.40
C SER A 652 -26.90 2.32 34.95
N SER A 653 -26.97 1.16 35.61
CA SER A 653 -28.00 0.14 35.37
C SER A 653 -29.34 0.45 36.03
N LYS A 654 -29.36 1.38 36.99
CA LYS A 654 -30.59 1.86 37.65
C LYS A 654 -31.51 2.51 36.62
N GLN A 655 -32.82 2.26 36.77
CA GLN A 655 -33.84 2.69 35.81
C GLN A 655 -33.77 4.18 35.47
N GLU A 656 -33.60 5.05 36.47
CA GLU A 656 -33.49 6.51 36.27
C GLU A 656 -32.26 6.91 35.45
N GLU A 657 -31.10 6.30 35.72
CA GLU A 657 -29.84 6.57 34.99
C GLU A 657 -29.91 6.05 33.55
N ARG A 658 -30.57 4.90 33.32
CA ARG A 658 -30.81 4.38 31.97
C ARG A 658 -31.71 5.31 31.15
N LEU A 659 -32.78 5.84 31.75
CA LEU A 659 -33.66 6.81 31.11
C LEU A 659 -32.90 8.09 30.72
N GLU A 660 -32.04 8.62 31.60
CA GLU A 660 -31.21 9.79 31.29
C GLU A 660 -30.16 9.50 30.21
N LEU A 661 -29.59 8.29 30.19
CA LEU A 661 -28.65 7.86 29.15
C LEU A 661 -29.30 7.85 27.76
N ILE A 662 -30.56 7.40 27.65
CA ILE A 662 -31.34 7.43 26.40
C ILE A 662 -31.53 8.88 25.93
N LEU A 663 -31.89 9.81 26.82
CA LEU A 663 -31.98 11.24 26.47
C LEU A 663 -30.64 11.81 26.01
N LYS A 664 -29.52 11.39 26.62
CA LYS A 664 -28.18 11.80 26.17
C LYS A 664 -27.86 11.27 24.76
N VAL A 665 -28.23 10.03 24.43
CA VAL A 665 -28.10 9.50 23.06
C VAL A 665 -28.90 10.36 22.08
N PHE A 666 -30.13 10.75 22.42
CA PHE A 666 -30.92 11.67 21.60
C PHE A 666 -30.25 13.03 21.40
N ARG A 667 -29.76 13.64 22.48
CA ARG A 667 -29.05 14.94 22.43
C ARG A 667 -27.78 14.90 21.58
N MET A 668 -27.20 13.72 21.32
CA MET A 668 -26.02 13.57 20.47
C MET A 668 -26.30 13.71 18.97
N PHE A 669 -27.52 13.44 18.50
CA PHE A 669 -27.83 13.55 17.06
C PHE A 669 -27.58 14.96 16.50
N LYS A 670 -27.84 16.00 17.30
CA LYS A 670 -27.65 17.40 16.88
C LYS A 670 -26.16 17.74 16.71
N PRO A 671 -25.25 17.56 17.70
CA PRO A 671 -23.81 17.68 17.49
C PRO A 671 -23.24 16.82 16.36
N LEU A 672 -23.73 15.59 16.17
CA LEU A 672 -23.25 14.67 15.13
C LEU A 672 -23.45 15.20 13.71
N THR A 673 -24.39 16.12 13.47
CA THR A 673 -24.52 16.79 12.17
C THR A 673 -23.26 17.56 11.78
N LYS A 674 -22.62 18.21 12.76
CA LYS A 674 -21.38 19.00 12.56
C LYS A 674 -20.13 18.14 12.65
N ILE A 675 -20.16 17.08 13.47
CA ILE A 675 -19.00 16.19 13.67
C ILE A 675 -18.82 15.23 12.48
N GLU A 676 -19.91 14.71 11.90
CA GLU A 676 -19.89 13.84 10.72
C GLU A 676 -20.55 14.50 9.49
N ASP A 677 -20.02 15.62 9.02
CA ASP A 677 -20.60 16.38 7.89
C ASP A 677 -20.69 15.55 6.58
N LYS A 678 -19.73 14.64 6.36
CA LYS A 678 -19.68 13.72 5.19
C LYS A 678 -19.89 12.24 5.52
N GLY A 679 -20.26 11.91 6.78
CA GLY A 679 -20.37 10.54 7.28
C GLY A 679 -21.72 10.26 7.96
N THR A 680 -22.08 8.97 8.04
CA THR A 680 -23.31 8.48 8.70
C THR A 680 -23.05 7.40 9.73
N LYS A 681 -21.79 7.08 10.06
CA LYS A 681 -21.44 5.92 10.91
C LYS A 681 -21.95 6.11 12.34
N LEU A 682 -21.62 7.22 13.00
CA LEU A 682 -22.05 7.48 14.38
C LEU A 682 -23.55 7.79 14.44
N LYS A 683 -24.08 8.49 13.43
CA LYS A 683 -25.54 8.72 13.29
C LYS A 683 -26.30 7.39 13.22
N ASN A 684 -25.87 6.47 12.37
CA ASN A 684 -26.47 5.15 12.25
C ASN A 684 -26.27 4.33 13.52
N ALA A 685 -25.12 4.40 14.19
CA ALA A 685 -24.92 3.73 15.46
C ALA A 685 -25.89 4.22 16.55
N CYS A 686 -26.18 5.52 16.64
CA CYS A 686 -27.23 6.04 17.53
C CYS A 686 -28.62 5.56 17.11
N LYS A 687 -28.93 5.53 15.81
CA LYS A 687 -30.20 4.97 15.32
C LYS A 687 -30.34 3.50 15.69
N ASP A 688 -29.30 2.70 15.49
CA ASP A 688 -29.27 1.27 15.82
C ASP A 688 -29.46 1.00 17.31
N ILE A 689 -28.94 1.88 18.19
CA ILE A 689 -29.18 1.78 19.64
C ILE A 689 -30.67 1.96 19.95
N LEU A 690 -31.34 2.92 19.31
CA LEU A 690 -32.71 3.27 19.64
C LEU A 690 -33.74 2.37 18.97
N HIS A 691 -33.52 2.07 17.68
CA HIS A 691 -34.44 1.30 16.83
C HIS A 691 -34.04 -0.18 16.68
N GLY A 692 -32.96 -0.61 17.32
CA GLY A 692 -32.57 -2.02 17.36
C GLY A 692 -33.63 -2.87 18.05
N ASN A 693 -33.72 -4.15 17.66
CA ASN A 693 -34.65 -5.15 18.23
C ASN A 693 -36.11 -4.67 18.32
N ASP A 694 -36.67 -4.12 17.24
CA ASP A 694 -38.08 -3.65 17.19
C ASP A 694 -38.38 -2.57 18.25
N ASP A 695 -37.52 -1.54 18.30
CA ASP A 695 -37.64 -0.40 19.21
C ASP A 695 -37.62 -0.77 20.70
N GLU A 696 -37.03 -1.91 21.07
CA GLU A 696 -37.01 -2.46 22.44
C GLU A 696 -36.63 -1.42 23.51
N ILE A 697 -35.56 -0.66 23.25
CA ILE A 697 -35.05 0.37 24.17
C ILE A 697 -36.03 1.56 24.27
N LEU A 698 -36.69 1.94 23.17
CA LEU A 698 -37.69 3.01 23.18
C LEU A 698 -38.96 2.57 23.90
N ARG A 699 -39.42 1.33 23.68
CA ARG A 699 -40.55 0.74 24.41
C ARG A 699 -40.26 0.70 25.91
N GLU A 700 -39.08 0.25 26.32
CA GLU A 700 -38.64 0.28 27.72
C GLU A 700 -38.69 1.70 28.29
N ALA A 701 -38.15 2.68 27.55
CA ALA A 701 -38.15 4.09 27.98
C ALA A 701 -39.56 4.68 28.13
N ILE A 702 -40.47 4.36 27.22
CA ILE A 702 -41.87 4.82 27.26
C ILE A 702 -42.62 4.18 28.42
N HIS A 703 -42.42 2.88 28.67
CA HIS A 703 -43.06 2.20 29.80
C HIS A 703 -42.58 2.73 31.16
N ALA A 704 -41.27 2.90 31.30
CA ALA A 704 -40.59 3.30 32.52
C ALA A 704 -40.70 4.81 32.82
N GLY A 705 -40.79 5.65 31.80
CA GLY A 705 -40.83 7.11 31.93
C GLY A 705 -42.17 7.66 32.43
N ASN A 706 -42.12 8.81 33.11
CA ASN A 706 -43.30 9.61 33.43
C ASN A 706 -43.70 10.49 32.22
N SER A 707 -44.88 11.12 32.27
CA SER A 707 -45.39 11.94 31.15
C SER A 707 -44.43 13.08 30.77
N GLU A 708 -43.75 13.69 31.74
CA GLU A 708 -42.76 14.74 31.48
C GLU A 708 -41.54 14.21 30.70
N TYR A 709 -41.03 13.04 31.08
CA TYR A 709 -39.92 12.38 30.39
C TYR A 709 -40.30 12.01 28.95
N ILE A 710 -41.49 11.44 28.75
CA ILE A 710 -41.97 11.02 27.42
C ILE A 710 -42.11 12.23 26.49
N ARG A 711 -42.64 13.36 27.00
CA ARG A 711 -42.70 14.63 26.24
C ARG A 711 -41.31 15.12 25.83
N LYS A 712 -40.35 15.11 26.76
CA LYS A 712 -38.95 15.48 26.49
C LYS A 712 -38.32 14.56 25.44
N LEU A 713 -38.54 13.25 25.54
CA LEU A 713 -38.03 12.26 24.59
C LEU A 713 -38.59 12.51 23.19
N TYR A 714 -39.90 12.71 23.06
CA TYR A 714 -40.55 12.97 21.78
C TYR A 714 -40.11 14.30 21.15
N ALA A 715 -40.01 15.37 21.95
CA ALA A 715 -39.51 16.67 21.48
C ALA A 715 -38.08 16.56 20.90
N LEU A 716 -37.18 15.90 21.63
CA LEU A 716 -35.81 15.65 21.14
C LEU A 716 -35.78 14.82 19.87
N TYR A 717 -36.67 13.83 19.72
CA TYR A 717 -36.79 13.02 18.50
C TYR A 717 -37.23 13.87 17.30
N LYS A 718 -38.26 14.71 17.49
CA LYS A 718 -38.83 15.59 16.44
C LYS A 718 -37.81 16.59 15.90
N GLU A 719 -36.93 17.10 16.76
CA GLU A 719 -35.87 18.06 16.41
C GLU A 719 -34.73 17.46 15.56
N VAL A 720 -34.60 16.14 15.43
CA VAL A 720 -33.52 15.53 14.63
C VAL A 720 -33.81 15.72 13.12
N PRO A 721 -32.93 16.41 12.35
CA PRO A 721 -33.24 16.79 10.97
C PRO A 721 -33.31 15.65 9.95
N TYR A 722 -32.77 14.48 10.29
CA TYR A 722 -32.63 13.33 9.38
C TYR A 722 -33.39 12.08 9.86
N PHE A 723 -34.30 12.25 10.82
CA PHE A 723 -35.44 11.34 10.94
C PHE A 723 -36.50 11.77 9.94
N THR A 724 -36.98 10.81 9.16
CA THR A 724 -38.10 10.98 8.23
C THR A 724 -39.39 11.24 8.98
N ASP A 725 -40.36 11.88 8.34
CA ASP A 725 -41.67 12.12 8.95
C ASP A 725 -42.37 10.80 9.33
N LEU A 726 -42.16 9.75 8.52
CA LEU A 726 -42.63 8.40 8.82
C LEU A 726 -42.01 7.81 10.11
N GLU A 727 -40.71 8.01 10.34
CA GLU A 727 -40.04 7.59 11.59
C GLU A 727 -40.61 8.35 12.80
N LYS A 728 -40.91 9.65 12.65
CA LYS A 728 -41.51 10.50 13.70
C LYS A 728 -42.95 10.10 14.02
N GLU A 729 -43.75 9.82 13.01
CA GLU A 729 -45.14 9.33 13.15
C GLU A 729 -45.20 7.96 13.83
N ARG A 730 -44.26 7.07 13.49
CA ARG A 730 -44.15 5.74 14.13
C ARG A 730 -43.89 5.86 15.62
N LEU A 731 -42.94 6.69 16.04
CA LEU A 731 -42.68 6.89 17.48
C LEU A 731 -43.87 7.51 18.20
N TYR A 732 -44.54 8.50 17.59
CA TYR A 732 -45.75 9.08 18.18
C TYR A 732 -46.85 8.01 18.38
N SER A 733 -47.10 7.20 17.36
CA SER A 733 -48.06 6.10 17.41
C SER A 733 -47.72 5.09 18.50
N LEU A 734 -46.42 4.75 18.63
CA LEU A 734 -45.92 3.87 19.68
C LEU A 734 -46.14 4.44 21.09
N ILE A 735 -45.94 5.75 21.29
CA ILE A 735 -46.18 6.40 22.57
C ILE A 735 -47.67 6.37 22.93
N VAL A 736 -48.54 6.71 21.98
CA VAL A 736 -50.00 6.69 22.17
C VAL A 736 -50.51 5.29 22.49
N GLU A 737 -49.95 4.26 21.84
CA GLU A 737 -50.29 2.86 22.09
C GLU A 737 -49.89 2.41 23.51
N LEU A 738 -48.67 2.72 23.94
CA LEU A 738 -48.13 2.22 25.21
C LEU A 738 -48.52 3.07 26.43
N LYS A 739 -48.77 4.37 26.24
CA LYS A 739 -49.07 5.36 27.29
C LYS A 739 -50.10 6.39 26.79
N PRO A 740 -51.38 6.01 26.66
CA PRO A 740 -52.44 6.89 26.16
C PRO A 740 -52.72 8.09 27.08
N ASP A 741 -52.37 8.01 28.37
CA ASP A 741 -52.61 9.06 29.38
C ASP A 741 -51.57 10.19 29.38
N VAL A 742 -50.64 10.20 28.42
CA VAL A 742 -49.67 11.30 28.29
C VAL A 742 -50.40 12.53 27.77
N ALA A 743 -50.66 13.47 28.67
CA ALA A 743 -51.11 14.81 28.33
C ALA A 743 -50.00 15.51 27.56
N TRP A 744 -50.08 15.47 26.24
CA TRP A 744 -49.39 16.43 25.39
C TRP A 744 -49.92 17.79 25.81
N GLU A 745 -49.03 18.71 26.18
CA GLU A 745 -49.42 20.12 26.17
C GLU A 745 -49.96 20.31 24.75
N GLU A 746 -51.28 20.52 24.63
CA GLU A 746 -51.80 21.32 23.54
C GLU A 746 -50.87 22.53 23.54
N ASP A 747 -50.17 22.77 22.44
CA ASP A 747 -49.40 24.00 22.29
C ASP A 747 -50.42 25.12 22.60
N GLU A 748 -50.43 25.58 23.86
CA GLU A 748 -51.25 26.66 24.37
C GLU A 748 -50.76 27.85 23.59
N ASP A 749 -51.52 28.20 22.55
CA ASP A 749 -51.65 29.54 22.02
C ASP A 749 -50.37 30.40 22.17
N GLU A 750 -49.25 29.97 21.57
CA GLU A 750 -48.29 30.95 21.06
C GLU A 750 -48.96 31.51 19.82
N ASP A 751 -49.78 32.53 20.09
CA ASP A 751 -50.27 33.54 19.17
C ASP A 751 -50.09 33.13 17.70
N GLU A 752 -51.20 32.69 17.08
CA GLU A 752 -51.41 32.94 15.65
C GLU A 752 -51.45 34.47 15.42
N GLU A 753 -50.37 35.18 15.74
CA GLU A 753 -49.96 36.33 14.96
C GLU A 753 -49.88 35.84 13.52
N ASP A 754 -50.46 36.63 12.63
CA ASP A 754 -50.59 36.43 11.19
C ASP A 754 -49.24 36.26 10.46
N ASP A 755 -48.47 35.24 10.79
CA ASP A 755 -47.24 34.90 10.10
C ASP A 755 -47.58 33.96 8.94
N ASP A 756 -47.99 34.63 7.87
CA ASP A 756 -48.03 34.19 6.48
C ASP A 756 -46.97 33.10 6.21
N ILE A 757 -47.31 32.02 5.50
CA ILE A 757 -46.36 30.94 5.13
C ILE A 757 -45.09 31.51 4.45
N LEU A 758 -45.21 32.73 3.90
CA LEU A 758 -44.14 33.52 3.33
C LEU A 758 -43.08 34.03 4.33
N THR A 759 -43.39 34.29 5.61
CA THR A 759 -42.42 34.77 6.62
C THR A 759 -41.52 33.66 7.19
N ARG A 760 -41.90 32.39 7.06
CA ARG A 760 -41.10 31.21 7.47
C ARG A 760 -40.14 30.69 6.40
N ILE A 761 -40.11 31.28 5.20
CA ILE A 761 -39.20 30.85 4.14
C ILE A 761 -37.80 31.38 4.45
N PRO A 762 -36.78 30.51 4.61
CA PRO A 762 -35.39 30.95 4.77
C PRO A 762 -34.98 31.89 3.63
N GLU A 763 -34.20 32.93 3.93
CA GLU A 763 -33.78 33.92 2.94
C GLU A 763 -33.07 33.23 1.75
N GLY A 764 -33.66 33.33 0.55
CA GLY A 764 -33.18 32.66 -0.67
C GLY A 764 -33.80 31.30 -1.01
N ALA A 765 -34.68 30.74 -0.16
CA ALA A 765 -35.44 29.53 -0.45
C ALA A 765 -36.72 29.81 -1.25
N ILE A 766 -37.19 28.81 -1.99
CA ILE A 766 -38.43 28.89 -2.79
C ILE A 766 -39.34 27.71 -2.49
N LEU A 767 -40.66 27.95 -2.47
CA LEU A 767 -41.65 26.88 -2.29
C LEU A 767 -42.04 26.27 -3.63
N VAL A 768 -42.06 24.94 -3.72
CA VAL A 768 -42.41 24.20 -4.95
C VAL A 768 -43.20 22.95 -4.63
N THR A 769 -44.06 22.47 -5.53
CA THR A 769 -44.65 21.14 -5.36
C THR A 769 -43.65 20.03 -5.69
N ARG A 770 -43.89 18.84 -5.16
CA ARG A 770 -43.10 17.63 -5.48
C ARG A 770 -43.03 17.33 -6.98
N ARG A 771 -44.11 17.61 -7.72
CA ARG A 771 -44.16 17.43 -9.18
C ARG A 771 -43.23 18.37 -9.92
N ALA A 772 -43.21 19.66 -9.54
CA ALA A 772 -42.30 20.62 -10.17
C ALA A 772 -40.83 20.35 -9.83
N LEU A 773 -40.55 19.96 -8.58
CA LEU A 773 -39.20 19.56 -8.17
C LEU A 773 -38.68 18.36 -8.97
N ASN A 774 -39.52 17.35 -9.20
CA ASN A 774 -39.14 16.18 -10.00
C ASN A 774 -38.84 16.54 -11.46
N ARG A 775 -39.67 17.38 -12.09
CA ARG A 775 -39.40 17.87 -13.47
C ARG A 775 -38.05 18.58 -13.56
N LYS A 776 -37.71 19.41 -12.56
CA LYS A 776 -36.41 20.11 -12.52
C LYS A 776 -35.24 19.17 -12.26
N LYS A 777 -35.43 18.12 -11.47
CA LYS A 777 -34.43 17.05 -11.30
C LYS A 777 -34.21 16.26 -12.58
N GLU A 778 -35.27 15.93 -13.32
CA GLU A 778 -35.16 15.27 -14.62
C GLU A 778 -34.42 16.14 -15.65
N GLU A 779 -34.71 17.44 -15.70
CA GLU A 779 -33.98 18.41 -16.53
C GLU A 779 -32.49 18.46 -16.14
N PHE A 780 -32.18 18.50 -14.85
CA PHE A 780 -30.80 18.45 -14.35
C PHE A 780 -30.07 17.16 -14.75
N GLU A 781 -30.70 16.00 -14.55
CA GLU A 781 -30.13 14.70 -14.92
C GLU A 781 -29.93 14.57 -16.44
N HIS A 782 -30.83 15.12 -17.25
CA HIS A 782 -30.70 15.15 -18.70
C HIS A 782 -29.49 16.00 -19.15
N LEU A 783 -29.34 17.22 -18.59
CA LEU A 783 -28.20 18.07 -18.90
C LEU A 783 -26.87 17.43 -18.47
N LEU A 784 -26.84 16.77 -17.32
CA LEU A 784 -25.64 16.16 -16.75
C LEU A 784 -25.23 14.87 -17.47
N ASN A 785 -26.17 13.98 -17.75
CA ASN A 785 -25.88 12.63 -18.23
C ASN A 785 -26.06 12.44 -19.74
N VAL A 786 -26.76 13.36 -20.41
CA VAL A 786 -27.00 13.31 -21.87
C VAL A 786 -26.24 14.43 -22.56
N GLU A 787 -26.63 15.69 -22.34
CA GLU A 787 -26.11 16.81 -23.15
C GLU A 787 -24.64 17.13 -22.86
N MET A 788 -24.19 17.03 -21.61
CA MET A 788 -22.80 17.32 -21.25
C MET A 788 -21.81 16.28 -21.82
N PRO A 789 -22.07 14.97 -21.74
CA PRO A 789 -21.29 13.96 -22.46
C PRO A 789 -21.33 14.10 -23.98
N GLU A 790 -22.46 14.46 -24.58
CA GLU A 790 -22.56 14.72 -26.02
C GLU A 790 -21.70 15.91 -26.43
N ASN A 791 -21.82 17.04 -25.74
CA ASN A 791 -20.99 18.21 -26.02
C ASN A 791 -19.48 17.93 -25.83
N SER A 792 -19.11 17.05 -24.89
CA SER A 792 -17.72 16.62 -24.72
C SER A 792 -17.21 15.77 -25.90
N LYS A 793 -18.08 15.01 -26.56
CA LYS A 793 -17.74 14.30 -27.80
C LYS A 793 -17.58 15.29 -28.96
N ASP A 794 -18.50 16.24 -29.09
CA ASP A 794 -18.46 17.29 -30.13
C ASP A 794 -17.16 18.10 -30.06
N ILE A 795 -16.69 18.45 -28.85
CA ILE A 795 -15.38 19.12 -28.65
C ILE A 795 -14.23 18.23 -29.13
N GLY A 796 -14.24 16.95 -28.79
CA GLY A 796 -13.22 16.00 -29.22
C GLY A 796 -13.17 15.82 -30.74
N GLU A 797 -14.33 15.72 -31.38
CA GLU A 797 -14.45 15.62 -32.84
C GLU A 797 -14.00 16.91 -33.55
N ALA A 798 -14.35 18.08 -33.01
CA ALA A 798 -13.89 19.36 -33.53
C ALA A 798 -12.36 19.56 -33.35
N GLN A 799 -11.78 19.00 -32.28
CA GLN A 799 -10.34 19.05 -32.00
C GLN A 799 -9.52 18.17 -32.96
N GLU A 800 -10.09 17.05 -33.44
CA GLU A 800 -9.44 16.16 -34.42
C GLU A 800 -9.33 16.78 -35.83
N ARG A 801 -10.10 17.84 -36.14
CA ARG A 801 -10.15 18.49 -37.46
C ARG A 801 -9.00 19.49 -37.74
N GLY A 802 -8.04 19.64 -36.83
CA GLY A 802 -6.86 20.49 -37.02
C GLY A 802 -7.04 21.94 -36.52
N ASP A 803 -6.31 22.88 -37.14
CA ASP A 803 -5.90 24.18 -36.56
C ASP A 803 -6.95 24.89 -35.66
N LEU A 804 -6.73 24.80 -34.34
CA LEU A 804 -7.69 25.17 -33.30
C LEU A 804 -7.94 26.69 -33.19
N ARG A 805 -7.09 27.52 -33.82
CA ARG A 805 -7.20 28.97 -33.74
C ARG A 805 -8.32 29.55 -34.61
N GLU A 806 -8.68 28.88 -35.72
CA GLU A 806 -9.70 29.34 -36.67
C GLU A 806 -10.98 28.48 -36.69
N ASN A 807 -11.00 27.34 -36.01
CA ASN A 807 -12.14 26.43 -36.04
C ASN A 807 -13.37 27.02 -35.30
N ALA A 808 -14.37 27.44 -36.06
CA ALA A 808 -15.63 28.00 -35.56
C ALA A 808 -16.48 26.96 -34.80
N GLU A 809 -16.45 25.69 -35.22
CA GLU A 809 -17.18 24.60 -34.56
C GLU A 809 -16.60 24.32 -33.17
N TYR A 810 -15.27 24.35 -33.02
CA TYR A 810 -14.61 24.19 -31.72
C TYR A 810 -14.96 25.35 -30.76
N LYS A 811 -14.96 26.60 -31.26
CA LYS A 811 -15.34 27.77 -30.45
C LYS A 811 -16.80 27.69 -29.99
N ALA A 812 -17.71 27.28 -30.88
CA ALA A 812 -19.12 27.10 -30.56
C ALA A 812 -19.35 25.96 -29.54
N ALA A 813 -18.65 24.84 -29.67
CA ALA A 813 -18.75 23.71 -28.73
C ALA A 813 -18.18 24.04 -27.33
N MET A 814 -17.10 24.81 -27.27
CA MET A 814 -16.56 25.35 -26.02
C MET A 814 -17.52 26.34 -25.35
N GLU A 815 -18.14 27.23 -26.13
CA GLU A 815 -19.14 28.17 -25.63
C GLU A 815 -20.36 27.43 -25.08
N LYS A 816 -20.86 26.42 -25.81
CA LYS A 816 -21.93 25.53 -25.36
C LYS A 816 -21.55 24.77 -24.07
N GLN A 817 -20.28 24.36 -23.92
CA GLN A 817 -19.81 23.73 -22.68
C GLN A 817 -19.93 24.66 -21.48
N VAL A 818 -19.51 25.92 -21.64
CA VAL A 818 -19.61 26.94 -20.59
C VAL A 818 -21.07 27.22 -20.25
N GLN A 819 -21.95 27.30 -21.26
CA GLN A 819 -23.39 27.49 -21.06
C GLN A 819 -24.02 26.31 -20.30
N LEU A 820 -23.71 25.07 -20.68
CA LEU A 820 -24.20 23.86 -20.00
C LEU A 820 -23.72 23.79 -18.55
N GLN A 821 -22.43 24.07 -18.30
CA GLN A 821 -21.89 24.10 -16.93
C GLN A 821 -22.55 25.18 -16.07
N ALA A 822 -22.78 26.37 -16.63
CA ALA A 822 -23.50 27.43 -15.94
C ALA A 822 -24.96 27.05 -15.65
N ALA A 823 -25.64 26.40 -16.60
CA ALA A 823 -27.01 25.94 -16.44
C ALA A 823 -27.14 24.85 -15.37
N ILE A 824 -26.25 23.84 -15.39
CA ILE A 824 -26.20 22.77 -14.38
C ILE A 824 -25.96 23.36 -12.99
N LYS A 825 -24.94 24.22 -12.84
CA LYS A 825 -24.63 24.85 -11.55
C LYS A 825 -25.79 25.72 -11.03
N ARG A 826 -26.48 26.41 -11.93
CA ARG A 826 -27.67 27.21 -11.59
C ARG A 826 -28.81 26.30 -11.13
N LEU A 827 -29.16 25.27 -11.90
CA LEU A 827 -30.22 24.31 -11.57
C LEU A 827 -29.92 23.55 -10.27
N GLU A 828 -28.67 23.17 -10.03
CA GLU A 828 -28.25 22.54 -8.78
C GLU A 828 -28.49 23.45 -7.57
N ALA A 829 -28.08 24.72 -7.68
CA ALA A 829 -28.29 25.71 -6.62
C ALA A 829 -29.78 25.97 -6.38
N GLU A 830 -30.56 26.08 -7.45
CA GLU A 830 -32.02 26.26 -7.45
C GLU A 830 -32.76 25.05 -6.82
N ILE A 831 -32.38 23.82 -7.16
CA ILE A 831 -32.95 22.60 -6.59
C ILE A 831 -32.62 22.49 -5.10
N LYS A 832 -31.41 22.92 -4.70
CA LYS A 832 -30.97 22.90 -3.30
C LYS A 832 -31.71 23.92 -2.43
N SER A 833 -32.15 25.03 -2.99
CA SER A 833 -32.94 26.05 -2.29
C SER A 833 -34.45 25.79 -2.29
N ALA A 834 -34.90 24.74 -2.96
CA ALA A 834 -36.31 24.39 -3.07
C ALA A 834 -36.83 23.64 -1.83
N ILE A 835 -37.93 24.12 -1.26
CA ILE A 835 -38.66 23.51 -0.14
C ILE A 835 -39.98 22.97 -0.68
N ILE A 836 -40.31 21.72 -0.33
CA ILE A 836 -41.53 21.06 -0.80
C ILE A 836 -42.73 21.66 -0.06
N LEU A 837 -43.72 22.13 -0.82
CA LEU A 837 -44.98 22.60 -0.29
C LEU A 837 -45.86 21.41 0.14
N ASP A 838 -46.30 21.41 1.40
CA ASP A 838 -47.28 20.46 1.91
C ASP A 838 -48.71 20.94 1.60
N LEU A 839 -49.44 20.14 0.84
CA LEU A 839 -50.81 20.42 0.41
C LEU A 839 -51.87 19.77 1.32
N THR A 840 -51.48 18.98 2.33
CA THR A 840 -52.41 18.17 3.11
C THR A 840 -53.21 18.99 4.13
N ASN A 841 -52.59 20.00 4.74
CA ASN A 841 -53.18 20.83 5.81
C ASN A 841 -53.25 22.33 5.44
N VAL A 842 -53.69 22.64 4.21
CA VAL A 842 -53.89 24.04 3.79
C VAL A 842 -55.22 24.57 4.34
N LYS A 843 -55.18 25.67 5.10
CA LYS A 843 -56.35 26.44 5.55
C LYS A 843 -56.98 27.19 4.36
N THR A 844 -58.31 27.20 4.26
CA THR A 844 -59.08 27.80 3.14
C THR A 844 -59.91 29.02 3.55
N ASP A 845 -59.62 29.58 4.72
CA ASP A 845 -60.26 30.77 5.28
C ASP A 845 -59.80 32.08 4.60
N LYS A 846 -58.57 32.10 4.09
CA LYS A 846 -57.98 33.15 3.25
C LYS A 846 -57.20 32.54 2.09
N ILE A 847 -56.96 33.32 1.04
CA ILE A 847 -56.17 32.87 -0.11
C ILE A 847 -54.70 32.71 0.33
N ASN A 848 -54.23 31.47 0.42
CA ASN A 848 -52.85 31.10 0.74
C ASN A 848 -52.25 30.23 -0.38
N ILE A 849 -50.95 29.92 -0.30
CA ILE A 849 -50.32 28.99 -1.24
C ILE A 849 -50.89 27.58 -1.01
N GLY A 850 -51.31 26.90 -2.09
CA GLY A 850 -51.96 25.58 -2.03
C GLY A 850 -53.49 25.60 -2.13
N VAL A 851 -54.10 26.75 -2.45
CA VAL A 851 -55.56 26.89 -2.66
C VAL A 851 -55.91 27.21 -4.12
N THR A 852 -57.17 26.97 -4.46
CA THR A 852 -57.82 27.40 -5.70
C THR A 852 -58.85 28.46 -5.35
N ALA A 853 -58.69 29.66 -5.93
CA ALA A 853 -59.61 30.78 -5.74
C ALA A 853 -60.44 30.99 -7.01
N LYS A 854 -61.77 31.02 -6.88
CA LYS A 854 -62.67 31.45 -7.98
C LYS A 854 -62.80 32.96 -7.96
N LEU A 855 -62.40 33.60 -9.05
CA LEU A 855 -62.34 35.04 -9.18
C LEU A 855 -63.31 35.50 -10.26
N LYS A 856 -64.03 36.59 -10.00
CA LYS A 856 -64.85 37.27 -11.01
C LYS A 856 -64.17 38.55 -11.43
N ASN A 857 -63.90 38.71 -12.73
CA ASN A 857 -63.44 39.98 -13.29
C ASN A 857 -64.62 40.96 -13.34
N GLU A 858 -64.51 42.10 -12.68
CA GLU A 858 -65.61 43.09 -12.60
C GLU A 858 -65.84 43.84 -13.92
N SER A 859 -64.82 43.93 -14.78
CA SER A 859 -64.88 44.65 -16.05
C SER A 859 -65.48 43.79 -17.18
N THR A 860 -65.22 42.47 -17.17
CA THR A 860 -65.71 41.53 -18.21
C THR A 860 -66.85 40.62 -17.74
N GLY A 861 -67.06 40.51 -16.43
CA GLY A 861 -68.05 39.60 -15.82
C GLY A 861 -67.63 38.13 -15.79
N GLU A 862 -66.46 37.80 -16.34
CA GLU A 862 -65.95 36.44 -16.46
C GLU A 862 -65.52 35.86 -15.11
N VAL A 863 -65.80 34.57 -14.88
CA VAL A 863 -65.43 33.85 -13.66
C VAL A 863 -64.39 32.79 -13.99
N VAL A 864 -63.21 32.88 -13.37
CA VAL A 864 -62.07 31.97 -13.61
C VAL A 864 -61.54 31.47 -12.29
N ALA A 865 -61.22 30.17 -12.22
CA ALA A 865 -60.60 29.56 -11.04
C ALA A 865 -59.08 29.51 -11.19
N TYR A 866 -58.34 30.20 -10.34
CA TYR A 866 -56.88 30.19 -10.33
C TYR A 866 -56.35 29.40 -9.14
N SER A 867 -55.43 28.48 -9.40
CA SER A 867 -54.72 27.73 -8.36
C SER A 867 -53.37 28.37 -8.07
N ILE A 868 -53.12 28.74 -6.81
CA ILE A 868 -51.89 29.42 -6.42
C ILE A 868 -50.94 28.40 -5.81
N LEU A 869 -49.86 28.07 -6.52
CA LEU A 869 -48.88 27.07 -6.13
C LEU A 869 -47.46 27.66 -6.07
N GLY A 870 -46.46 26.78 -5.97
CA GLY A 870 -45.05 27.14 -5.85
C GLY A 870 -44.45 27.83 -7.07
N ALA A 871 -43.21 28.28 -6.94
CA ALA A 871 -42.51 29.12 -7.91
C ALA A 871 -42.39 28.48 -9.30
N TRP A 872 -42.28 27.16 -9.37
CA TRP A 872 -42.09 26.37 -10.60
C TRP A 872 -43.35 25.65 -11.07
N ASP A 873 -44.49 25.91 -10.41
CA ASP A 873 -45.74 25.19 -10.65
C ASP A 873 -46.65 25.88 -11.66
N ALA A 874 -46.28 27.07 -12.13
CA ALA A 874 -47.08 27.85 -13.06
C ALA A 874 -47.36 27.08 -14.36
N ASP A 875 -48.65 27.02 -14.72
CA ASP A 875 -49.17 26.36 -15.91
C ASP A 875 -50.38 27.17 -16.39
N THR A 876 -50.19 27.94 -17.46
CA THR A 876 -51.21 28.86 -17.99
C THR A 876 -52.43 28.15 -18.54
N GLU A 877 -52.26 26.93 -19.08
CA GLU A 877 -53.36 26.15 -19.65
C GLU A 877 -54.26 25.59 -18.55
N LYS A 878 -53.69 25.31 -17.37
CA LYS A 878 -54.41 24.77 -16.21
C LYS A 878 -54.83 25.82 -15.19
N HIS A 879 -54.67 27.10 -15.52
CA HIS A 879 -54.90 28.23 -14.63
C HIS A 879 -54.15 28.11 -13.28
N ILE A 880 -52.95 27.54 -13.31
CA ILE A 880 -52.06 27.46 -12.16
C ILE A 880 -51.09 28.63 -12.23
N ILE A 881 -51.07 29.46 -11.20
CA ILE A 881 -50.19 30.62 -11.11
C ILE A 881 -49.22 30.44 -9.94
N SER A 882 -47.99 30.91 -10.13
CA SER A 882 -47.00 30.96 -9.05
C SER A 882 -47.41 32.02 -8.04
N TYR A 883 -47.18 31.74 -6.75
CA TYR A 883 -47.34 32.73 -5.67
C TYR A 883 -46.49 33.99 -5.90
N GLN A 884 -45.45 33.92 -6.73
CA GLN A 884 -44.60 35.06 -7.08
C GLN A 884 -45.22 35.96 -8.16
N SER A 885 -46.29 35.51 -8.84
CA SER A 885 -46.93 36.27 -9.92
C SER A 885 -47.64 37.53 -9.39
N PRO A 886 -47.72 38.61 -10.18
CA PRO A 886 -48.38 39.85 -9.76
C PRO A 886 -49.84 39.66 -9.33
N LEU A 887 -50.56 38.75 -9.99
CA LEU A 887 -51.94 38.41 -9.66
C LEU A 887 -52.03 37.60 -8.35
N ALA A 888 -51.17 36.60 -8.15
CA ALA A 888 -51.17 35.87 -6.87
C ALA A 888 -50.82 36.81 -5.71
N LYS A 889 -49.83 37.69 -5.87
CA LYS A 889 -49.43 38.67 -4.84
C LYS A 889 -50.55 39.63 -4.45
N SER A 890 -51.43 40.02 -5.37
CA SER A 890 -52.57 40.89 -5.04
C SER A 890 -53.74 40.14 -4.38
N LEU A 891 -53.75 38.81 -4.50
CA LEU A 891 -54.79 37.93 -3.96
C LEU A 891 -54.43 37.30 -2.61
N LEU A 892 -53.15 37.09 -2.31
CA LEU A 892 -52.70 36.49 -1.06
C LEU A 892 -53.27 37.24 0.15
N GLY A 893 -53.82 36.49 1.12
CA GLY A 893 -54.45 36.98 2.33
C GLY A 893 -55.89 37.48 2.17
N LYS A 894 -56.44 37.57 0.94
CA LYS A 894 -57.84 37.97 0.71
C LYS A 894 -58.83 36.87 1.10
N LYS A 895 -60.00 37.24 1.58
CA LYS A 895 -61.09 36.33 1.96
C LYS A 895 -62.21 36.34 0.92
N THR A 896 -63.12 35.37 1.00
CA THR A 896 -64.30 35.33 0.15
C THR A 896 -65.13 36.61 0.32
N GLY A 897 -65.43 37.28 -0.80
CA GLY A 897 -66.11 38.58 -0.86
C GLY A 897 -65.17 39.78 -1.04
N ASP A 898 -63.86 39.62 -0.83
CA ASP A 898 -62.90 40.71 -1.02
C ASP A 898 -62.61 40.96 -2.51
N SER A 899 -62.24 42.22 -2.83
CA SER A 899 -61.77 42.61 -4.16
C SER A 899 -60.25 42.80 -4.18
N ALA A 900 -59.56 42.23 -5.18
CA ALA A 900 -58.16 42.45 -5.49
C ALA A 900 -58.01 43.31 -6.76
N VAL A 901 -57.09 44.27 -6.73
CA VAL A 901 -56.78 45.14 -7.88
C VAL A 901 -55.46 44.71 -8.48
N LEU A 902 -55.44 44.42 -9.78
CA LEU A 902 -54.25 44.08 -10.54
C LEU A 902 -53.91 45.22 -11.49
N ASN A 903 -52.73 45.81 -11.31
CA ASN A 903 -52.21 46.89 -12.15
C ASN A 903 -51.13 46.33 -13.06
N LEU A 904 -51.54 45.84 -14.24
CA LEU A 904 -50.63 45.43 -15.31
C LEU A 904 -50.65 46.52 -16.39
N THR A 905 -49.48 47.06 -16.73
CA THR A 905 -49.31 47.99 -17.87
C THR A 905 -50.19 49.26 -17.84
N GLY A 906 -50.55 49.76 -16.65
CA GLY A 906 -51.27 51.03 -16.49
C GLY A 906 -52.81 50.93 -16.59
N ALA A 907 -53.37 49.73 -16.77
CA ALA A 907 -54.81 49.49 -16.67
C ALA A 907 -55.14 48.75 -15.37
N GLU A 908 -56.08 49.28 -14.58
CA GLU A 908 -56.54 48.64 -13.34
C GLU A 908 -57.61 47.59 -13.67
N THR A 909 -57.37 46.33 -13.31
CA THR A 909 -58.38 45.26 -13.41
C THR A 909 -58.76 44.80 -12.02
N ARG A 910 -60.07 44.77 -11.71
CA ARG A 910 -60.58 44.35 -10.39
C ARG A 910 -61.14 42.93 -10.46
N TYR A 911 -60.77 42.13 -9.47
CA TYR A 911 -61.23 40.75 -9.28
C TYR A 911 -61.92 40.63 -7.93
N THR A 912 -63.13 40.08 -7.90
CA THR A 912 -63.81 39.71 -6.64
C THR A 912 -63.60 38.24 -6.34
N VAL A 913 -63.21 37.89 -5.11
CA VAL A 913 -63.06 36.49 -4.66
C VAL A 913 -64.44 35.90 -4.35
N LEU A 914 -64.86 34.90 -5.11
CA LEU A 914 -66.18 34.26 -4.94
C LEU A 914 -66.14 33.03 -4.03
N ASP A 915 -65.04 32.28 -4.06
CA ASP A 915 -64.90 31.00 -3.37
C ASP A 915 -63.41 30.65 -3.21
N ILE A 916 -63.07 29.97 -2.11
CA ILE A 916 -61.71 29.52 -1.79
C ILE A 916 -61.81 28.05 -1.39
N SER A 917 -61.16 27.18 -2.17
CA SER A 917 -61.13 25.74 -1.91
C SER A 917 -59.70 25.22 -1.92
N ARG A 918 -59.44 24.11 -1.22
CA ARG A 918 -58.11 23.46 -1.26
C ARG A 918 -57.79 22.96 -2.66
N PHE A 919 -56.55 23.13 -3.10
CA PHE A 919 -56.10 22.56 -4.37
C PHE A 919 -56.04 21.03 -4.28
N SER A 920 -56.68 20.33 -5.22
CA SER A 920 -56.57 18.88 -5.40
C SER A 920 -56.21 18.54 -6.83
N LEU A 921 -55.25 17.61 -6.99
CA LEU A 921 -54.79 17.13 -8.30
C LEU A 921 -55.88 16.34 -9.06
N GLN A 922 -56.85 15.75 -8.35
CA GLN A 922 -57.93 14.95 -8.96
C GLN A 922 -59.03 15.80 -9.61
N SER A 923 -59.15 17.09 -9.27
CA SER A 923 -60.23 17.97 -9.73
C SER A 923 -59.99 18.64 -11.09
N GLN A 924 -58.85 18.39 -11.75
CA GLN A 924 -58.53 18.95 -13.09
C GLN A 924 -58.37 17.89 -14.19
N GLU A 925 -58.65 16.61 -13.91
CA GLU A 925 -58.72 15.55 -14.93
C GLU A 925 -60.16 15.25 -15.38
N ASN A 926 -61.14 16.05 -14.94
CA ASN A 926 -62.54 15.99 -15.39
C ASN A 926 -62.97 17.24 -16.15
#